data_AF-A0A438MMF3-F1
#
_entry.id   AF-A0A438MMF3-F1
#
_cell.length_a   1.000
_cell.length_b   1.000
_cell.length_c   1.000
_cell.angle_alpha   90.00
_cell.angle_beta   90.00
_cell.angle_gamma   90.00
#
_symmetry.space_group_name_H-M   'P 1'
#
loop_
_entity.id
_entity.type
_entity.pdbx_description
1 polymer ?
#
loop_
_entity_poly.entity_id
_entity_poly.type
_entity_poly.pdbx_seq_one_letter_code
_entity_poly.pdbx_strand_id
1 'polypeptide(L)'
;MRLARPLAATMLVVAALSVPQPAQAAVFKHPGVLVSRAQLDFVRANLGNEPWKSAWNSLQGSSYASLSYTAKPRAEVKCGPSSNPDYGCSDERKDSMAAYTHALQWYLTKDSRYAVKAIQIMDAWSAVITKHTGDNAPLQTGWAGANFSRAAELIKHTYTGWTQAGRFANKLRTVYLPTLIAGRPNNNGNWELIMTDAAIGIAVHLDDRASFDRAIQTWYGRLPAYIYLKTDGSLPKAPPNSKYDTKAEIIDYWHGQTTFVDGLTQETCRDFWHTGWGLAAISHVAETARHQGVDLYAKAKHRLRFAMNFHARLQLGGTVPSWLCGGKVTKDLGKHFEVGYNALHHRLGYDDIPYATQWVEQNRPVGVSHFLGWETLTHAQNPRDAGMSASATPDFNADGIGDIFSAATGTLTVWHGEGGNTFGPATAIGPGWTAFSRPVAGDFNGDGISDLLAVQKDTSTLYVWNGRGADNFTTATELGPGWEPYAGTLMSLGDVDNDGHTDIGAVHADTGTLNIWNGKGANTFATRQAIGPGWTAFSRPIAGDFNGDGIGDLLAVKKDTSTLHVWNGRGADNFTTATELGPGWEPYAGTLMSLGDVNNDGHTDIGAVHSETGTLNIWNGKGANKFGPATAISSGWTPHFQGSAG
;
A
#
# COMPACT_ATOMS: atom_id res chain seq x y z
N MET A 1 6.40 83.73 -8.37
CA MET A 1 6.90 82.74 -7.40
C MET A 1 5.88 81.61 -7.35
N ARG A 2 6.08 80.54 -8.14
CA ARG A 2 5.12 79.43 -8.30
C ARG A 2 5.59 78.23 -7.47
N LEU A 3 4.66 77.67 -6.69
CA LEU A 3 4.82 76.52 -5.80
C LEU A 3 5.14 75.23 -6.58
N ALA A 4 6.16 74.49 -6.16
CA ALA A 4 6.50 73.15 -6.65
C ALA A 4 6.00 72.09 -5.66
N ARG A 5 5.29 71.08 -6.18
CA ARG A 5 4.84 69.86 -5.46
C ARG A 5 5.99 68.84 -5.38
N PRO A 6 6.14 68.07 -4.29
CA PRO A 6 7.10 66.97 -4.25
C PRO A 6 6.53 65.72 -4.93
N LEU A 7 7.37 65.07 -5.74
CA LEU A 7 7.14 63.75 -6.33
C LEU A 7 7.27 62.66 -5.25
N ALA A 8 6.26 61.80 -5.13
CA ALA A 8 6.34 60.58 -4.35
C ALA A 8 7.17 59.54 -5.12
N ALA A 9 8.27 59.07 -4.51
CA ALA A 9 9.07 57.98 -5.02
C ALA A 9 8.43 56.65 -4.61
N THR A 10 7.94 55.88 -5.59
CA THR A 10 7.46 54.52 -5.39
C THR A 10 8.66 53.58 -5.27
N MET A 11 8.93 53.05 -4.07
CA MET A 11 9.87 51.93 -3.90
C MET A 11 9.26 50.67 -4.50
N LEU A 12 9.81 50.20 -5.63
CA LEU A 12 9.58 48.84 -6.10
C LEU A 12 10.35 47.88 -5.18
N VAL A 13 9.63 47.12 -4.36
CA VAL A 13 10.18 45.93 -3.71
C VAL A 13 10.28 44.85 -4.78
N VAL A 14 11.49 44.58 -5.26
CA VAL A 14 11.77 43.40 -6.07
C VAL A 14 11.74 42.20 -5.13
N ALA A 15 10.63 41.47 -5.12
CA ALA A 15 10.56 40.16 -4.49
C ALA A 15 11.54 39.24 -5.22
N ALA A 16 12.62 38.86 -4.54
CA ALA A 16 13.47 37.77 -5.01
C ALA A 16 12.63 36.50 -5.04
N LEU A 17 12.24 36.07 -6.24
CA LEU A 17 11.63 34.76 -6.46
C LEU A 17 12.66 33.72 -6.02
N SER A 18 12.47 33.15 -4.83
CA SER A 18 13.13 31.91 -4.43
C SER A 18 12.65 30.82 -5.38
N VAL A 19 13.50 30.47 -6.35
CA VAL A 19 13.30 29.30 -7.20
C VAL A 19 13.22 28.09 -6.26
N PRO A 20 12.13 27.31 -6.28
CA PRO A 20 12.04 26.09 -5.48
C PRO A 20 13.23 25.21 -5.87
N GLN A 21 14.07 24.88 -4.89
CA GLN A 21 15.10 23.88 -5.07
C GLN A 21 14.37 22.56 -5.39
N PRO A 22 14.74 21.84 -6.47
CA PRO A 22 14.07 20.58 -6.79
C PRO A 22 14.21 19.64 -5.58
N ALA A 23 13.07 19.10 -5.12
CA ALA A 23 13.05 18.07 -4.09
C ALA A 23 14.05 16.98 -4.49
N GLN A 24 14.92 16.58 -3.56
CA GLN A 24 15.84 15.47 -3.80
C GLN A 24 15.00 14.25 -4.15
N ALA A 25 15.21 13.68 -5.35
CA ALA A 25 14.43 12.53 -5.80
C ALA A 25 14.53 11.41 -4.76
N ALA A 26 13.39 10.87 -4.34
CA ALA A 26 13.33 9.77 -3.39
C ALA A 26 14.21 8.60 -3.87
N VAL A 27 15.05 8.10 -2.96
CA VAL A 27 15.92 6.94 -3.21
C VAL A 27 15.06 5.68 -3.32
N PHE A 28 15.37 4.79 -4.26
CA PHE A 28 14.67 3.51 -4.39
C PHE A 28 14.84 2.65 -3.13
N LYS A 29 13.76 1.97 -2.72
CA LYS A 29 13.74 1.00 -1.61
C LYS A 29 14.08 -0.38 -2.14
N HIS A 30 15.02 -1.06 -1.47
CA HIS A 30 15.58 -2.34 -1.90
C HIS A 30 15.64 -3.41 -0.78
N PRO A 31 15.36 -4.69 -1.08
CA PRO A 31 14.69 -5.17 -2.28
C PRO A 31 13.28 -4.60 -2.39
N GLY A 32 12.88 -4.21 -3.61
CA GLY A 32 11.56 -3.61 -3.85
C GLY A 32 10.99 -3.85 -5.24
N VAL A 33 11.46 -4.88 -5.95
CA VAL A 33 10.91 -5.31 -7.24
C VAL A 33 9.89 -6.42 -7.01
N LEU A 34 8.60 -6.09 -7.20
CA LEU A 34 7.41 -6.88 -6.90
C LEU A 34 7.24 -7.29 -5.41
N VAL A 35 8.31 -7.72 -4.74
CA VAL A 35 8.31 -8.14 -3.33
C VAL A 35 9.27 -7.27 -2.53
N SER A 36 8.83 -6.75 -1.39
CA SER A 36 9.67 -5.98 -0.47
C SER A 36 10.41 -6.88 0.53
N ARG A 37 11.39 -6.31 1.25
CA ARG A 37 12.06 -7.01 2.35
C ARG A 37 11.07 -7.49 3.42
N ALA A 38 10.17 -6.61 3.85
CA ALA A 38 9.19 -6.90 4.90
C ALA A 38 8.27 -8.07 4.49
N GLN A 39 7.80 -8.08 3.24
CA GLN A 39 7.00 -9.19 2.72
C GLN A 39 7.76 -10.52 2.74
N LEU A 40 9.05 -10.52 2.37
CA LEU A 40 9.85 -11.75 2.40
C LEU A 40 10.10 -12.25 3.84
N ASP A 41 10.31 -11.35 4.79
CA ASP A 41 10.50 -11.70 6.20
C ASP A 41 9.21 -12.28 6.79
N PHE A 42 8.06 -11.68 6.46
CA PHE A 42 6.74 -12.20 6.81
C PHE A 42 6.49 -13.61 6.24
N VAL A 43 6.77 -13.83 4.96
CA VAL A 43 6.64 -15.15 4.32
C VAL A 43 7.55 -16.16 5.01
N ARG A 44 8.79 -15.77 5.32
CA ARG A 44 9.76 -16.64 6.01
C ARG A 44 9.26 -17.09 7.38
N ALA A 45 8.61 -16.20 8.13
CA ALA A 45 8.00 -16.53 9.42
C ALA A 45 6.81 -17.50 9.27
N ASN A 46 6.15 -17.51 8.11
CA ASN A 46 4.92 -18.26 7.86
C ASN A 46 5.06 -19.53 7.02
N LEU A 47 6.28 -19.97 6.67
CA LEU A 47 6.49 -21.17 5.83
C LEU A 47 5.86 -22.46 6.38
N GLY A 48 5.57 -22.51 7.69
CA GLY A 48 4.88 -23.63 8.33
C GLY A 48 3.35 -23.60 8.24
N ASN A 49 2.77 -22.48 7.83
CA ASN A 49 1.33 -22.19 7.84
C ASN A 49 0.74 -22.20 6.43
N GLU A 50 -0.53 -22.59 6.27
CA GLU A 50 -1.21 -22.41 4.97
C GLU A 50 -1.62 -20.95 4.77
N PRO A 51 -1.58 -20.42 3.53
CA PRO A 51 -1.30 -21.13 2.27
C PRO A 51 0.19 -21.24 1.89
N TRP A 52 1.10 -20.66 2.67
CA TRP A 52 2.54 -20.64 2.35
C TRP A 52 3.19 -22.01 2.40
N LYS A 53 2.75 -22.90 3.30
CA LYS A 53 3.27 -24.27 3.43
C LYS A 53 3.10 -25.05 2.13
N SER A 54 1.89 -25.07 1.56
CA SER A 54 1.65 -25.75 0.29
C SER A 54 2.41 -25.09 -0.86
N ALA A 55 2.49 -23.75 -0.89
CA ALA A 55 3.25 -23.03 -1.91
C ALA A 55 4.76 -23.26 -1.80
N TRP A 56 5.29 -23.33 -0.59
CA TRP A 56 6.70 -23.61 -0.29
C TRP A 56 7.07 -25.03 -0.69
N ASN A 57 6.25 -26.02 -0.34
CA ASN A 57 6.42 -27.40 -0.80
C ASN A 57 6.41 -27.51 -2.32
N SER A 58 5.50 -26.78 -2.99
CA SER A 58 5.45 -26.72 -4.46
C SER A 58 6.73 -26.13 -5.06
N LEU A 59 7.28 -25.07 -4.44
CA LEU A 59 8.54 -24.49 -4.86
C LEU A 59 9.69 -25.49 -4.68
N GLN A 60 9.85 -26.08 -3.49
CA GLN A 60 10.94 -27.01 -3.20
C GLN A 60 10.90 -28.27 -4.09
N GLY A 61 9.70 -28.75 -4.45
CA GLY A 61 9.51 -29.88 -5.36
C GLY A 61 9.72 -29.55 -6.84
N SER A 62 9.97 -28.29 -7.19
CA SER A 62 10.09 -27.86 -8.58
C SER A 62 11.45 -28.18 -9.19
N SER A 63 11.48 -28.51 -10.48
CA SER A 63 12.73 -28.64 -11.23
C SER A 63 13.51 -27.32 -11.30
N TYR A 64 12.83 -26.17 -11.20
CA TYR A 64 13.45 -24.85 -11.11
C TYR A 64 14.19 -24.60 -9.79
N ALA A 65 13.90 -25.39 -8.75
CA ALA A 65 14.52 -25.29 -7.43
C ALA A 65 15.76 -26.18 -7.28
N SER A 66 16.07 -27.02 -8.26
CA SER A 66 17.17 -27.99 -8.18
C SER A 66 18.55 -27.32 -8.22
N LEU A 67 19.42 -27.62 -7.25
CA LEU A 67 20.81 -27.19 -7.28
C LEU A 67 21.63 -27.81 -8.44
N SER A 68 21.10 -28.84 -9.12
CA SER A 68 21.69 -29.38 -10.35
C SER A 68 21.20 -28.68 -11.63
N TYR A 69 20.35 -27.65 -11.51
CA TYR A 69 19.86 -26.90 -12.66
C TYR A 69 21.02 -26.29 -13.46
N THR A 70 20.92 -26.40 -14.79
CA THR A 70 21.93 -25.92 -15.74
C THR A 70 21.27 -24.99 -16.75
N ALA A 71 21.69 -23.72 -16.74
CA ALA A 71 21.22 -22.70 -17.66
C ALA A 71 21.67 -22.97 -19.12
N LYS A 72 20.90 -22.48 -20.07
CA LYS A 72 21.10 -22.63 -21.52
C LYS A 72 21.16 -21.26 -22.22
N PRO A 73 22.17 -20.43 -21.91
CA PRO A 73 22.20 -19.07 -22.38
C PRO A 73 22.46 -18.99 -23.90
N ARG A 74 21.88 -17.97 -24.54
CA ARG A 74 22.00 -17.72 -25.98
C ARG A 74 22.47 -16.30 -26.25
N ALA A 75 23.31 -16.12 -27.26
CA ALA A 75 23.72 -14.78 -27.68
C ALA A 75 22.57 -13.99 -28.33
N GLU A 76 21.70 -14.70 -29.05
CA GLU A 76 20.47 -14.16 -29.64
C GLU A 76 19.31 -15.07 -29.22
N VAL A 77 18.26 -14.47 -28.66
CA VAL A 77 16.99 -15.13 -28.40
C VAL A 77 16.04 -14.73 -29.52
N LYS A 78 15.74 -15.65 -30.44
CA LYS A 78 14.87 -15.39 -31.59
C LYS A 78 13.53 -16.12 -31.44
N CYS A 79 12.47 -15.35 -31.32
CA CYS A 79 11.11 -15.84 -31.08
C CYS A 79 10.19 -15.47 -32.24
N GLY A 80 9.81 -16.45 -33.05
CA GLY A 80 8.79 -16.24 -34.09
C GLY A 80 7.38 -16.03 -33.51
N PRO A 81 6.34 -15.96 -34.35
CA PRO A 81 4.97 -15.83 -33.90
C PRO A 81 4.60 -16.94 -32.92
N SER A 82 4.03 -16.59 -31.76
CA SER A 82 3.75 -17.53 -30.66
C SER A 82 4.99 -18.32 -30.19
N SER A 83 6.18 -17.73 -30.32
CA SER A 83 7.49 -18.35 -30.05
C SER A 83 7.82 -19.53 -30.96
N ASN A 84 7.31 -19.56 -32.19
CA ASN A 84 7.65 -20.54 -33.20
C ASN A 84 8.23 -19.86 -34.46
N PRO A 85 9.51 -20.10 -34.83
CA PRO A 85 10.46 -21.00 -34.17
C PRO A 85 10.90 -20.51 -32.79
N ASP A 86 11.19 -21.46 -31.89
CA ASP A 86 11.75 -21.23 -30.57
C ASP A 86 13.27 -21.38 -30.61
N TYR A 87 13.98 -20.28 -30.84
CA TYR A 87 15.43 -20.23 -30.75
C TYR A 87 15.83 -19.51 -29.46
N GLY A 88 15.72 -20.23 -28.34
CA GLY A 88 16.17 -19.76 -27.03
C GLY A 88 15.10 -19.06 -26.18
N CYS A 89 13.86 -18.96 -26.67
CA CYS A 89 12.75 -18.30 -25.97
C CYS A 89 12.37 -19.10 -24.72
N SER A 90 12.19 -20.40 -24.88
CA SER A 90 11.95 -21.30 -23.75
C SER A 90 13.15 -21.43 -22.84
N ASP A 91 14.37 -21.45 -23.39
CA ASP A 91 15.60 -21.51 -22.60
C ASP A 91 15.68 -20.31 -21.65
N GLU A 92 15.57 -19.09 -22.17
CA GLU A 92 15.64 -17.85 -21.38
C GLU A 92 14.51 -17.74 -20.36
N ARG A 93 13.28 -18.03 -20.77
CA ARG A 93 12.11 -17.92 -19.87
C ARG A 93 12.22 -18.90 -18.70
N LYS A 94 12.69 -20.12 -18.96
CA LYS A 94 12.90 -21.14 -17.91
C LYS A 94 14.06 -20.76 -17.00
N ASP A 95 15.17 -20.29 -17.55
CA ASP A 95 16.35 -19.92 -16.78
C ASP A 95 16.09 -18.68 -15.90
N SER A 96 15.38 -17.68 -16.41
CA SER A 96 14.98 -16.50 -15.63
C SER A 96 14.09 -16.87 -14.45
N MET A 97 13.14 -17.79 -14.64
CA MET A 97 12.31 -18.32 -13.56
C MET A 97 13.14 -19.15 -12.56
N ALA A 98 14.10 -19.96 -13.02
CA ALA A 98 15.01 -20.69 -12.15
C ALA A 98 15.86 -19.74 -11.28
N ALA A 99 16.38 -18.67 -11.88
CA ALA A 99 17.13 -17.66 -11.15
C ALA A 99 16.28 -17.01 -10.04
N TYR A 100 15.03 -16.63 -10.34
CA TYR A 100 14.13 -16.07 -9.34
C TYR A 100 13.74 -17.09 -8.26
N THR A 101 13.47 -18.34 -8.65
CA THR A 101 13.19 -19.45 -7.72
C THR A 101 14.34 -19.65 -6.73
N HIS A 102 15.57 -19.67 -7.21
CA HIS A 102 16.75 -19.79 -6.35
C HIS A 102 16.99 -18.55 -5.49
N ALA A 103 16.70 -17.35 -5.99
CA ALA A 103 16.79 -16.12 -5.19
C ALA A 103 15.79 -16.13 -4.02
N LEU A 104 14.56 -16.62 -4.24
CA LEU A 104 13.58 -16.82 -3.17
C LEU A 104 14.05 -17.88 -2.16
N GLN A 105 14.54 -19.04 -2.62
CA GLN A 105 15.07 -20.07 -1.72
C GLN A 105 16.23 -19.54 -0.88
N TRP A 106 17.14 -18.76 -1.47
CA TRP A 106 18.20 -18.08 -0.73
C TRP A 106 17.61 -17.24 0.39
N TYR A 107 16.66 -16.35 0.09
CA TYR A 107 16.15 -15.44 1.09
C TYR A 107 15.42 -16.18 2.22
N LEU A 108 14.59 -17.15 1.87
CA LEU A 108 13.70 -17.85 2.81
C LEU A 108 14.45 -18.85 3.69
N THR A 109 15.49 -19.52 3.16
CA THR A 109 16.28 -20.52 3.90
C THR A 109 17.57 -19.98 4.49
N LYS A 110 18.10 -18.88 3.92
CA LYS A 110 19.47 -18.38 4.13
C LYS A 110 20.57 -19.41 3.77
N ASP A 111 20.25 -20.40 2.96
CA ASP A 111 21.24 -21.33 2.42
C ASP A 111 21.93 -20.74 1.18
N SER A 112 23.19 -20.35 1.36
CA SER A 112 24.00 -19.66 0.34
C SER A 112 24.15 -20.44 -0.97
N ARG A 113 23.94 -21.77 -0.98
CA ARG A 113 23.97 -22.58 -2.21
C ARG A 113 22.94 -22.08 -3.23
N TYR A 114 21.79 -21.61 -2.77
CA TYR A 114 20.76 -21.06 -3.65
C TYR A 114 21.13 -19.68 -4.19
N ALA A 115 21.77 -18.82 -3.39
CA ALA A 115 22.27 -17.53 -3.89
C ALA A 115 23.32 -17.74 -4.98
N VAL A 116 24.27 -18.64 -4.73
CA VAL A 116 25.31 -19.03 -5.69
C VAL A 116 24.69 -19.58 -6.97
N LYS A 117 23.64 -20.42 -6.87
CA LYS A 117 22.96 -20.96 -8.06
C LYS A 117 22.22 -19.88 -8.85
N ALA A 118 21.51 -18.97 -8.19
CA ALA A 118 20.87 -17.83 -8.86
C ALA A 118 21.91 -16.98 -9.62
N ILE A 119 23.04 -16.68 -8.97
CA ILE A 119 24.18 -15.96 -9.57
C ILE A 119 24.73 -16.71 -10.78
N GLN A 120 24.96 -18.02 -10.68
CA GLN A 120 25.47 -18.83 -11.80
C GLN A 120 24.59 -18.72 -13.04
N ILE A 121 23.26 -18.74 -12.88
CA ILE A 121 22.31 -18.64 -13.98
C ILE A 121 22.36 -17.22 -14.59
N MET A 122 22.28 -16.19 -13.76
CA MET A 122 22.34 -14.78 -14.21
C MET A 122 23.69 -14.47 -14.89
N ASP A 123 24.79 -14.96 -14.36
CA ASP A 123 26.13 -14.77 -14.92
C ASP A 123 26.31 -15.52 -16.24
N ALA A 124 25.73 -16.72 -16.38
CA ALA A 124 25.75 -17.47 -17.63
C ALA A 124 25.06 -16.70 -18.77
N TRP A 125 23.90 -16.08 -18.50
CA TRP A 125 23.20 -15.25 -19.48
C TRP A 125 23.95 -13.95 -19.77
N SER A 126 24.37 -13.21 -18.74
CA SER A 126 25.04 -11.91 -18.95
C SER A 126 26.38 -12.01 -19.69
N ALA A 127 27.01 -13.18 -19.69
CA ALA A 127 28.22 -13.44 -20.46
C ALA A 127 27.99 -13.45 -21.98
N VAL A 128 26.79 -13.82 -22.46
CA VAL A 128 26.57 -14.08 -23.89
C VAL A 128 25.46 -13.28 -24.53
N ILE A 129 24.38 -12.92 -23.82
CA ILE A 129 23.19 -12.31 -24.44
C ILE A 129 23.52 -10.96 -25.08
N THR A 130 23.04 -10.75 -26.30
CA THR A 130 23.25 -9.51 -27.08
C THR A 130 21.97 -8.89 -27.60
N LYS A 131 20.92 -9.68 -27.89
CA LYS A 131 19.66 -9.17 -28.46
C LYS A 131 18.53 -10.20 -28.37
N HIS A 132 17.30 -9.68 -28.40
CA HIS A 132 16.09 -10.42 -28.70
C HIS A 132 15.61 -10.07 -30.12
N THR A 133 15.22 -11.05 -30.92
CA THR A 133 14.74 -10.84 -32.31
C THR A 133 13.52 -11.71 -32.64
N GLY A 134 12.86 -11.41 -33.77
CA GLY A 134 11.61 -12.04 -34.17
C GLY A 134 10.37 -11.31 -33.64
N ASP A 135 9.20 -11.76 -34.08
CA ASP A 135 7.92 -11.05 -33.86
C ASP A 135 7.53 -10.99 -32.39
N ASN A 136 7.82 -12.05 -31.63
CA ASN A 136 7.48 -12.15 -30.22
C ASN A 136 8.59 -11.60 -29.29
N ALA A 137 9.68 -11.06 -29.85
CA ALA A 137 10.82 -10.55 -29.08
C ALA A 137 10.43 -9.54 -27.98
N PRO A 138 9.54 -8.56 -28.21
CA PRO A 138 9.22 -7.57 -27.17
C PRO A 138 8.54 -8.21 -25.95
N LEU A 139 7.59 -9.11 -26.19
CA LEU A 139 6.89 -9.82 -25.13
C LEU A 139 7.81 -10.83 -24.43
N GLN A 140 8.65 -11.56 -25.18
CA GLN A 140 9.70 -12.41 -24.62
C GLN A 140 10.64 -11.63 -23.69
N THR A 141 11.07 -10.43 -24.13
CA THR A 141 11.91 -9.53 -23.33
C THR A 141 11.21 -9.16 -22.02
N GLY A 142 9.89 -8.91 -22.07
CA GLY A 142 9.07 -8.67 -20.88
C GLY A 142 9.01 -9.88 -19.94
N TRP A 143 8.70 -11.06 -20.47
CA TRP A 143 8.60 -12.28 -19.66
C TRP A 143 9.90 -12.63 -18.93
N ALA A 144 11.03 -12.63 -19.64
CA ALA A 144 12.32 -12.93 -19.03
C ALA A 144 12.82 -11.79 -18.13
N GLY A 145 12.64 -10.53 -18.58
CA GLY A 145 13.09 -9.34 -17.87
C GLY A 145 12.43 -9.17 -16.50
N ALA A 146 11.14 -9.50 -16.37
CA ALA A 146 10.43 -9.44 -15.09
C ALA A 146 11.02 -10.41 -14.05
N ASN A 147 11.30 -11.66 -14.43
CA ASN A 147 11.87 -12.64 -13.49
C ASN A 147 13.35 -12.34 -13.19
N PHE A 148 14.12 -11.95 -14.21
CA PHE A 148 15.54 -11.62 -14.02
C PHE A 148 15.74 -10.39 -13.13
N SER A 149 14.92 -9.35 -13.26
CA SER A 149 15.01 -8.17 -12.39
C SER A 149 14.67 -8.53 -10.95
N ARG A 150 13.62 -9.32 -10.70
CA ARG A 150 13.27 -9.83 -9.36
C ARG A 150 14.40 -10.65 -8.75
N ALA A 151 14.99 -11.57 -9.53
CA ALA A 151 16.11 -12.40 -9.07
C ALA A 151 17.34 -11.55 -8.73
N ALA A 152 17.73 -10.65 -9.63
CA ALA A 152 18.90 -9.78 -9.48
C ALA A 152 18.72 -8.82 -8.30
N GLU A 153 17.53 -8.26 -8.13
CA GLU A 153 17.17 -7.40 -7.02
C GLU A 153 17.37 -8.09 -5.67
N LEU A 154 16.77 -9.27 -5.51
CA LEU A 154 16.90 -10.05 -4.29
C LEU A 154 18.37 -10.38 -3.99
N ILE A 155 19.12 -10.87 -4.97
CA ILE A 155 20.52 -11.25 -4.74
C ILE A 155 21.39 -10.03 -4.43
N LYS A 156 21.35 -8.97 -5.27
CA LYS A 156 22.19 -7.77 -5.12
C LYS A 156 22.06 -7.13 -3.73
N HIS A 157 20.84 -7.11 -3.19
CA HIS A 157 20.54 -6.41 -1.93
C HIS A 157 20.45 -7.34 -0.71
N THR A 158 20.72 -8.65 -0.85
CA THR A 158 20.64 -9.59 0.27
C THR A 158 21.80 -10.58 0.34
N TYR A 159 22.71 -10.56 -0.64
CA TYR A 159 23.88 -11.43 -0.70
C TYR A 159 25.12 -10.67 -1.21
N THR A 160 26.27 -10.84 -0.55
CA THR A 160 27.48 -10.05 -0.82
C THR A 160 28.43 -10.68 -1.86
N GLY A 161 28.22 -11.94 -2.24
CA GLY A 161 29.16 -12.70 -3.08
C GLY A 161 28.99 -12.55 -4.60
N TRP A 162 28.23 -11.57 -5.10
CA TRP A 162 27.98 -11.41 -6.54
C TRP A 162 28.95 -10.41 -7.18
N THR A 163 30.15 -10.88 -7.53
CA THR A 163 31.21 -10.03 -8.12
C THR A 163 30.86 -9.47 -9.51
N GLN A 164 30.03 -10.19 -10.27
CA GLN A 164 29.66 -9.83 -11.65
C GLN A 164 28.32 -9.09 -11.76
N ALA A 165 27.74 -8.62 -10.66
CA ALA A 165 26.45 -7.91 -10.63
C ALA A 165 26.41 -6.74 -11.63
N GLY A 166 27.50 -5.96 -11.74
CA GLY A 166 27.61 -4.86 -12.70
C GLY A 166 27.50 -5.28 -14.17
N ARG A 167 28.01 -6.47 -14.54
CA ARG A 167 27.87 -7.02 -15.90
C ARG A 167 26.42 -7.37 -16.20
N PHE A 168 25.74 -8.00 -15.25
CA PHE A 168 24.34 -8.36 -15.39
C PHE A 168 23.46 -7.11 -15.51
N ALA A 169 23.65 -6.14 -14.61
CA ALA A 169 22.98 -4.84 -14.65
C ALA A 169 23.18 -4.14 -16.01
N ASN A 170 24.40 -4.17 -16.57
CA ASN A 170 24.66 -3.62 -17.90
C ASN A 170 23.86 -4.33 -19.00
N LYS A 171 23.65 -5.65 -18.93
CA LYS A 171 22.82 -6.38 -19.90
C LYS A 171 21.34 -6.04 -19.76
N LEU A 172 20.82 -5.91 -18.55
CA LEU A 172 19.46 -5.38 -18.34
C LEU A 172 19.30 -3.99 -18.99
N ARG A 173 20.27 -3.10 -18.76
CA ARG A 173 20.27 -1.74 -19.30
C ARG A 173 20.37 -1.67 -20.82
N THR A 174 21.21 -2.51 -21.44
CA THR A 174 21.57 -2.38 -22.86
C THR A 174 20.80 -3.32 -23.79
N VAL A 175 20.31 -4.46 -23.29
CA VAL A 175 19.62 -5.47 -24.10
C VAL A 175 18.12 -5.49 -23.84
N TYR A 176 17.69 -5.40 -22.58
CA TYR A 176 16.27 -5.55 -22.21
C TYR A 176 15.54 -4.20 -22.21
N LEU A 177 16.03 -3.27 -21.40
CA LEU A 177 15.32 -2.03 -21.08
C LEU A 177 14.90 -1.20 -22.31
N PRO A 178 15.74 -1.00 -23.35
CA PRO A 178 15.37 -0.19 -24.51
C PRO A 178 14.13 -0.70 -25.24
N THR A 179 13.99 -2.02 -25.38
CA THR A 179 12.82 -2.64 -26.02
C THR A 179 11.57 -2.45 -25.17
N LEU A 180 11.71 -2.53 -23.84
CA LEU A 180 10.60 -2.46 -22.89
C LEU A 180 10.02 -1.04 -22.78
N ILE A 181 10.88 -0.04 -22.59
CA ILE A 181 10.46 1.38 -22.43
C ILE A 181 9.92 2.00 -23.74
N ALA A 182 10.27 1.42 -24.89
CA ALA A 182 9.70 1.82 -26.18
C ALA A 182 8.19 1.56 -26.27
N GLY A 183 7.66 0.63 -25.47
CA GLY A 183 6.24 0.29 -25.44
C GLY A 183 5.76 -0.41 -26.72
N ARG A 184 4.50 -0.84 -26.71
CA ARG A 184 3.79 -1.46 -27.83
C ARG A 184 2.33 -0.96 -27.86
N PRO A 185 2.09 0.33 -28.15
CA PRO A 185 0.76 0.95 -28.12
C PRO A 185 -0.27 0.24 -29.02
N ASN A 186 0.20 -0.38 -30.11
CA ASN A 186 -0.62 -0.99 -31.16
C ASN A 186 -0.74 -2.53 -31.07
N ASN A 187 -0.23 -3.14 -30.00
CA ASN A 187 -0.44 -4.56 -29.71
C ASN A 187 -1.54 -4.73 -28.66
N ASN A 188 -2.02 -5.96 -28.49
CA ASN A 188 -2.93 -6.32 -27.40
C ASN A 188 -2.38 -5.84 -26.05
N GLY A 189 -3.25 -5.34 -25.19
CA GLY A 189 -2.83 -4.59 -24.02
C GLY A 189 -1.99 -5.39 -23.03
N ASN A 190 -2.18 -6.72 -22.92
CA ASN A 190 -1.32 -7.56 -22.07
C ASN A 190 0.17 -7.43 -22.44
N TRP A 191 0.50 -7.21 -23.73
CA TRP A 191 1.89 -7.13 -24.18
C TRP A 191 2.61 -5.96 -23.54
N GLU A 192 2.07 -4.75 -23.69
CA GLU A 192 2.71 -3.56 -23.15
C GLU A 192 2.68 -3.54 -21.62
N LEU A 193 1.63 -4.09 -21.00
CA LEU A 193 1.56 -4.20 -19.53
C LEU A 193 2.67 -5.13 -18.98
N ILE A 194 2.89 -6.30 -19.58
CA ILE A 194 3.97 -7.22 -19.20
C ILE A 194 5.35 -6.59 -19.46
N MET A 195 5.50 -5.88 -20.58
CA MET A 195 6.73 -5.13 -20.84
C MET A 195 6.96 -4.04 -19.78
N THR A 196 5.88 -3.41 -19.30
CA THR A 196 5.93 -2.39 -18.25
C THR A 196 6.30 -2.97 -16.88
N ASP A 197 5.79 -4.17 -16.53
CA ASP A 197 6.20 -4.94 -15.33
C ASP A 197 7.72 -5.20 -15.33
N ALA A 198 8.26 -5.67 -16.46
CA ALA A 198 9.70 -5.83 -16.60
C ALA A 198 10.47 -4.51 -16.54
N ALA A 199 9.97 -3.46 -17.21
CA ALA A 199 10.62 -2.14 -17.26
C ALA A 199 10.74 -1.52 -15.88
N ILE A 200 9.66 -1.49 -15.10
CA ILE A 200 9.65 -0.89 -13.76
C ILE A 200 10.57 -1.65 -12.81
N GLY A 201 10.57 -2.98 -12.86
CA GLY A 201 11.46 -3.80 -12.04
C GLY A 201 12.94 -3.62 -12.39
N ILE A 202 13.27 -3.57 -13.69
CA ILE A 202 14.64 -3.26 -14.14
C ILE A 202 15.04 -1.84 -13.72
N ALA A 203 14.13 -0.87 -13.83
CA ALA A 203 14.40 0.51 -13.45
C ALA A 203 14.75 0.65 -11.97
N VAL A 204 13.97 0.02 -11.08
CA VAL A 204 14.30 -0.06 -9.64
C VAL A 204 15.68 -0.67 -9.44
N HIS A 205 15.92 -1.89 -9.95
CA HIS A 205 17.21 -2.59 -9.77
C HIS A 205 18.44 -1.78 -10.22
N LEU A 206 18.27 -0.98 -11.27
CA LEU A 206 19.32 -0.17 -11.88
C LEU A 206 19.44 1.25 -11.30
N ASP A 207 18.62 1.59 -10.30
CA ASP A 207 18.51 2.93 -9.74
C ASP A 207 18.19 3.99 -10.82
N ASP A 208 17.37 3.63 -11.82
CA ASP A 208 17.06 4.42 -13.01
C ASP A 208 15.68 5.10 -12.89
N ARG A 209 15.67 6.30 -12.31
CA ARG A 209 14.43 7.06 -12.08
C ARG A 209 13.69 7.43 -13.37
N ALA A 210 14.41 7.78 -14.43
CA ALA A 210 13.80 8.19 -15.70
C ALA A 210 13.02 7.03 -16.34
N SER A 211 13.60 5.83 -16.32
CA SER A 211 12.93 4.63 -16.84
C SER A 211 11.76 4.20 -15.96
N PHE A 212 11.86 4.37 -14.64
CA PHE A 212 10.77 4.14 -13.70
C PHE A 212 9.58 5.06 -13.99
N ASP A 213 9.81 6.38 -14.08
CA ASP A 213 8.76 7.36 -14.36
C ASP A 213 8.12 7.12 -15.74
N ARG A 214 8.92 6.69 -16.73
CA ARG A 214 8.41 6.30 -18.05
C ARG A 214 7.50 5.07 -17.98
N ALA A 215 7.86 4.06 -17.19
CA ALA A 215 7.02 2.87 -16.99
C ALA A 215 5.70 3.24 -16.31
N ILE A 216 5.73 4.11 -15.29
CA ILE A 216 4.53 4.64 -14.62
C ILE A 216 3.62 5.39 -15.61
N GLN A 217 4.17 6.24 -16.47
CA GLN A 217 3.39 6.95 -17.49
C GLN A 217 2.70 6.00 -18.47
N THR A 218 3.43 4.99 -18.96
CA THR A 218 2.87 3.95 -19.83
C THR A 218 1.72 3.22 -19.13
N TRP A 219 1.92 2.82 -17.88
CA TRP A 219 0.89 2.17 -17.07
C TRP A 219 -0.36 3.05 -16.91
N TYR A 220 -0.19 4.34 -16.59
CA TYR A 220 -1.30 5.26 -16.36
C TYR A 220 -2.22 5.40 -17.57
N GLY A 221 -1.63 5.44 -18.77
CA GLY A 221 -2.38 5.52 -20.01
C GLY A 221 -2.94 4.18 -20.48
N ARG A 222 -2.23 3.08 -20.20
CA ARG A 222 -2.67 1.74 -20.60
C ARG A 222 -3.81 1.21 -19.73
N LEU A 223 -3.86 1.54 -18.44
CA LEU A 223 -4.90 1.08 -17.52
C LEU A 223 -6.34 1.31 -18.03
N PRO A 224 -6.78 2.55 -18.36
CA PRO A 224 -8.14 2.80 -18.87
C PRO A 224 -8.34 2.31 -20.32
N ALA A 225 -7.27 2.03 -21.05
CA ALA A 225 -7.31 1.42 -22.38
C ALA A 225 -7.36 -0.11 -22.34
N TYR A 226 -7.20 -0.70 -21.15
CA TYR A 226 -7.23 -2.14 -20.93
C TYR A 226 -8.45 -2.59 -20.15
N ILE A 227 -8.82 -1.89 -19.08
CA ILE A 227 -10.02 -2.19 -18.28
C ILE A 227 -10.97 -1.02 -18.46
N TYR A 228 -12.19 -1.25 -18.89
CA TYR A 228 -13.20 -0.21 -19.08
C TYR A 228 -13.94 0.11 -17.77
N LEU A 229 -14.24 1.39 -17.57
CA LEU A 229 -15.28 1.86 -16.64
C LEU A 229 -16.26 2.75 -17.41
N LYS A 230 -17.52 2.78 -17.00
CA LYS A 230 -18.53 3.69 -17.56
C LYS A 230 -18.15 5.16 -17.41
N THR A 231 -17.33 5.48 -16.41
CA THR A 231 -16.79 6.83 -16.20
C THR A 231 -15.82 7.26 -17.32
N ASP A 232 -15.34 6.33 -18.16
CA ASP A 232 -14.51 6.66 -19.33
C ASP A 232 -15.32 7.27 -20.49
N GLY A 233 -16.65 7.14 -20.45
CA GLY A 233 -17.58 7.56 -21.50
C GLY A 233 -18.18 6.37 -22.25
N SER A 234 -18.70 6.60 -23.47
CA SER A 234 -19.40 5.57 -24.26
C SER A 234 -18.47 4.53 -24.92
N LEU A 235 -17.16 4.77 -24.90
CA LEU A 235 -16.14 3.91 -25.46
C LEU A 235 -14.94 3.82 -24.50
N PRO A 236 -14.19 2.71 -24.50
CA PRO A 236 -12.89 2.63 -23.84
C PRO A 236 -11.91 3.69 -24.36
N LYS A 237 -10.95 4.06 -23.51
CA LYS A 237 -9.86 4.95 -23.96
C LYS A 237 -8.95 4.22 -24.93
N ALA A 238 -8.46 4.92 -25.94
CA ALA A 238 -7.38 4.40 -26.77
C ALA A 238 -6.06 4.39 -25.98
N PRO A 239 -5.17 3.40 -26.20
CA PRO A 239 -3.82 3.46 -25.66
C PRO A 239 -3.09 4.72 -26.15
N PRO A 240 -2.32 5.42 -25.30
CA PRO A 240 -1.55 6.58 -25.74
C PRO A 240 -0.57 6.23 -26.85
N ASN A 241 -0.40 7.14 -27.82
CA ASN A 241 0.49 6.96 -28.98
C ASN A 241 0.15 5.74 -29.85
N SER A 242 -1.10 5.26 -29.79
CA SER A 242 -1.60 4.24 -30.69
C SER A 242 -2.22 4.84 -31.94
N LYS A 243 -2.47 3.98 -32.93
CA LYS A 243 -3.19 4.31 -34.16
C LYS A 243 -4.72 4.35 -33.99
N TYR A 244 -5.25 3.98 -32.84
CA TYR A 244 -6.70 3.81 -32.64
C TYR A 244 -7.31 5.17 -32.29
N ASP A 245 -7.91 5.85 -33.27
CA ASP A 245 -8.48 7.19 -33.09
C ASP A 245 -9.97 7.27 -33.43
N THR A 246 -10.52 6.26 -34.12
CA THR A 246 -11.94 6.16 -34.43
C THR A 246 -12.69 5.15 -33.55
N LYS A 247 -14.02 5.31 -33.47
CA LYS A 247 -14.91 4.32 -32.81
C LYS A 247 -14.75 2.91 -33.40
N ALA A 248 -14.65 2.80 -34.72
CA ALA A 248 -14.54 1.50 -35.39
C ALA A 248 -13.22 0.80 -35.03
N GLU A 249 -12.13 1.55 -34.99
CA GLU A 249 -10.81 1.04 -34.59
C GLU A 249 -10.76 0.66 -33.11
N ILE A 250 -11.38 1.41 -32.21
CA ILE A 250 -11.48 1.05 -30.79
C ILE A 250 -12.29 -0.24 -30.63
N ILE A 251 -13.40 -0.39 -31.35
CA ILE A 251 -14.21 -1.62 -31.31
C ILE A 251 -13.43 -2.82 -31.86
N ASP A 252 -12.72 -2.65 -32.98
CA ASP A 252 -11.84 -3.68 -33.55
C ASP A 252 -10.73 -4.08 -32.57
N TYR A 253 -10.08 -3.09 -31.95
CA TYR A 253 -9.10 -3.31 -30.89
C TYR A 253 -9.70 -4.06 -29.69
N TRP A 254 -10.96 -3.83 -29.34
CA TRP A 254 -11.69 -4.58 -28.32
C TRP A 254 -12.38 -5.85 -28.85
N HIS A 255 -11.84 -6.44 -29.92
CA HIS A 255 -12.27 -7.71 -30.50
C HIS A 255 -13.76 -7.73 -30.92
N GLY A 256 -14.24 -6.61 -31.47
CA GLY A 256 -15.60 -6.48 -31.98
C GLY A 256 -16.66 -6.23 -30.89
N GLN A 257 -16.27 -6.05 -29.63
CA GLN A 257 -17.19 -5.78 -28.56
C GLN A 257 -17.77 -4.36 -28.66
N THR A 258 -19.11 -4.25 -28.65
CA THR A 258 -19.82 -2.96 -28.81
C THR A 258 -20.52 -2.48 -27.55
N THR A 259 -20.66 -3.33 -26.54
CA THR A 259 -21.31 -3.01 -25.27
C THR A 259 -20.30 -3.11 -24.15
N PHE A 260 -20.09 -2.01 -23.42
CA PHE A 260 -19.06 -1.92 -22.40
C PHE A 260 -19.68 -1.77 -21.01
N VAL A 261 -19.19 -2.56 -20.06
CA VAL A 261 -19.61 -2.55 -18.65
C VAL A 261 -18.37 -2.48 -17.77
N ASP A 262 -18.53 -1.96 -16.55
CA ASP A 262 -17.43 -1.83 -15.59
C ASP A 262 -16.69 -3.16 -15.40
N GLY A 263 -15.37 -3.14 -15.54
CA GLY A 263 -14.52 -4.31 -15.42
C GLY A 263 -14.33 -5.13 -16.70
N LEU A 264 -15.01 -4.79 -17.79
CA LEU A 264 -14.73 -5.43 -19.07
C LEU A 264 -13.30 -5.10 -19.52
N THR A 265 -12.55 -6.10 -20.00
CA THR A 265 -11.17 -5.88 -20.44
C THR A 265 -11.06 -5.95 -21.95
N GLN A 266 -10.00 -5.34 -22.47
CA GLN A 266 -9.72 -5.30 -23.90
C GLN A 266 -9.63 -6.70 -24.50
N GLU A 267 -9.20 -7.70 -23.72
CA GLU A 267 -9.00 -9.08 -24.20
C GLU A 267 -10.13 -10.04 -23.83
N THR A 268 -11.20 -9.57 -23.19
CA THR A 268 -12.31 -10.42 -22.75
C THR A 268 -12.88 -11.28 -23.89
N CYS A 269 -13.03 -10.70 -25.09
CA CYS A 269 -13.57 -11.42 -26.25
C CYS A 269 -12.52 -12.19 -27.06
N ARG A 270 -11.25 -12.11 -26.66
CA ARG A 270 -10.19 -12.97 -27.19
C ARG A 270 -10.13 -14.26 -26.39
N ASP A 271 -9.74 -14.16 -25.13
CA ASP A 271 -9.70 -15.25 -24.16
C ASP A 271 -9.41 -14.72 -22.74
N PHE A 272 -9.74 -15.53 -21.74
CA PHE A 272 -9.56 -15.14 -20.34
C PHE A 272 -8.12 -15.34 -19.86
N TRP A 273 -7.33 -16.20 -20.51
CA TRP A 273 -5.92 -16.39 -20.19
C TRP A 273 -5.13 -15.08 -20.36
N HIS A 274 -5.25 -14.42 -21.51
CA HIS A 274 -4.59 -13.14 -21.75
C HIS A 274 -5.23 -11.99 -20.97
N THR A 275 -6.53 -12.08 -20.68
CA THR A 275 -7.18 -11.17 -19.73
C THR A 275 -6.49 -11.24 -18.37
N GLY A 276 -6.28 -12.45 -17.84
CA GLY A 276 -5.60 -12.64 -16.57
C GLY A 276 -4.14 -12.18 -16.61
N TRP A 277 -3.43 -12.39 -17.71
CA TRP A 277 -2.07 -11.82 -17.88
C TRP A 277 -2.02 -10.30 -17.78
N GLY A 278 -2.95 -9.60 -18.44
CA GLY A 278 -3.00 -8.14 -18.33
C GLY A 278 -3.34 -7.66 -16.93
N LEU A 279 -4.29 -8.32 -16.25
CA LEU A 279 -4.66 -8.00 -14.86
C LEU A 279 -3.52 -8.27 -13.86
N ALA A 280 -2.77 -9.36 -14.05
CA ALA A 280 -1.57 -9.65 -13.27
C ALA A 280 -0.50 -8.59 -13.47
N ALA A 281 -0.17 -8.25 -14.73
CA ALA A 281 0.85 -7.25 -15.03
C ALA A 281 0.47 -5.85 -14.52
N ILE A 282 -0.80 -5.45 -14.58
CA ILE A 282 -1.29 -4.21 -13.95
C ILE A 282 -0.99 -4.24 -12.45
N SER A 283 -1.29 -5.36 -11.79
CA SER A 283 -1.09 -5.53 -10.35
C SER A 283 0.40 -5.56 -9.98
N HIS A 284 1.26 -6.20 -10.78
CA HIS A 284 2.70 -6.26 -10.53
C HIS A 284 3.37 -4.88 -10.62
N VAL A 285 2.99 -4.08 -11.62
CA VAL A 285 3.49 -2.71 -11.77
C VAL A 285 3.03 -1.87 -10.58
N ALA A 286 1.76 -1.98 -10.19
CA ALA A 286 1.22 -1.26 -9.05
C ALA A 286 1.92 -1.66 -7.74
N GLU A 287 2.16 -2.95 -7.51
CA GLU A 287 2.85 -3.42 -6.31
C GLU A 287 4.33 -2.99 -6.28
N THR A 288 5.03 -3.08 -7.41
CA THR A 288 6.41 -2.56 -7.50
C THR A 288 6.46 -1.06 -7.24
N ALA A 289 5.55 -0.27 -7.83
CA ALA A 289 5.47 1.17 -7.61
C ALA A 289 5.17 1.52 -6.14
N ARG A 290 4.29 0.74 -5.51
CA ARG A 290 3.90 0.90 -4.11
C ARG A 290 5.08 0.73 -3.16
N HIS A 291 5.94 -0.25 -3.41
CA HIS A 291 7.20 -0.41 -2.66
C HIS A 291 8.12 0.80 -2.75
N GLN A 292 7.97 1.62 -3.80
CA GLN A 292 8.72 2.86 -4.01
C GLN A 292 7.97 4.12 -3.55
N GLY A 293 6.85 3.96 -2.82
CA GLY A 293 6.04 5.07 -2.31
C GLY A 293 5.12 5.71 -3.36
N VAL A 294 4.83 5.03 -4.47
CA VAL A 294 3.89 5.51 -5.50
C VAL A 294 2.62 4.66 -5.47
N ASP A 295 1.52 5.24 -5.00
CA ASP A 295 0.23 4.53 -4.95
C ASP A 295 -0.49 4.53 -6.30
N LEU A 296 -0.22 3.48 -7.09
CA LEU A 296 -0.98 3.20 -8.29
C LEU A 296 -2.33 2.51 -8.01
N TYR A 297 -2.51 1.90 -6.84
CA TYR A 297 -3.77 1.25 -6.49
C TYR A 297 -4.90 2.26 -6.27
N ALA A 298 -4.61 3.48 -5.80
CA ALA A 298 -5.59 4.59 -5.79
C ALA A 298 -6.35 4.72 -7.12
N LYS A 299 -5.64 4.58 -8.25
CA LYS A 299 -6.26 4.65 -9.60
C LYS A 299 -6.76 3.29 -10.10
N ALA A 300 -6.10 2.19 -9.73
CA ALA A 300 -6.43 0.85 -10.22
C ALA A 300 -7.61 0.20 -9.49
N LYS A 301 -7.87 0.55 -8.22
CA LYS A 301 -8.67 -0.26 -7.30
C LYS A 301 -10.04 -0.65 -7.84
N HIS A 302 -10.82 0.32 -8.34
CA HIS A 302 -12.13 0.03 -8.92
C HIS A 302 -12.06 -0.81 -10.20
N ARG A 303 -11.09 -0.52 -11.08
CA ARG A 303 -10.90 -1.27 -12.33
C ARG A 303 -10.56 -2.72 -12.06
N LEU A 304 -9.57 -2.95 -11.19
CA LEU A 304 -9.15 -4.30 -10.82
C LEU A 304 -10.27 -5.06 -10.09
N ARG A 305 -10.96 -4.43 -9.12
CA ARG A 305 -12.11 -5.05 -8.43
C ARG A 305 -13.16 -5.55 -9.41
N PHE A 306 -13.64 -4.68 -10.28
CA PHE A 306 -14.68 -5.04 -11.24
C PHE A 306 -14.18 -6.06 -12.25
N ALA A 307 -12.97 -5.89 -12.80
CA ALA A 307 -12.45 -6.80 -13.80
C ALA A 307 -12.20 -8.20 -13.24
N MET A 308 -11.53 -8.31 -12.11
CA MET A 308 -11.23 -9.61 -11.50
C MET A 308 -12.52 -10.33 -11.13
N ASN A 309 -13.44 -9.64 -10.46
CA ASN A 309 -14.70 -10.26 -10.04
C ASN A 309 -15.59 -10.64 -11.25
N PHE A 310 -15.64 -9.80 -12.30
CA PHE A 310 -16.40 -10.08 -13.52
C PHE A 310 -15.90 -11.35 -14.23
N HIS A 311 -14.59 -11.45 -14.44
CA HIS A 311 -14.00 -12.58 -15.16
C HIS A 311 -14.04 -13.86 -14.32
N ALA A 312 -13.77 -13.77 -13.02
CA ALA A 312 -13.90 -14.92 -12.12
C ALA A 312 -15.33 -15.46 -12.08
N ARG A 313 -16.35 -14.59 -12.01
CA ARG A 313 -17.76 -15.01 -12.05
C ARG A 313 -18.09 -15.81 -13.30
N LEU A 314 -17.63 -15.34 -14.46
CA LEU A 314 -17.87 -16.04 -15.74
C LEU A 314 -17.08 -17.35 -15.80
N GLN A 315 -15.84 -17.37 -15.31
CA GLN A 315 -15.01 -18.57 -15.21
C GLN A 315 -15.67 -19.64 -14.33
N LEU A 316 -16.26 -19.24 -13.20
CA LEU A 316 -16.94 -20.10 -12.21
C LEU A 316 -18.36 -20.54 -12.64
N GLY A 317 -18.70 -20.44 -13.92
CA GLY A 317 -19.97 -20.94 -14.46
C GLY A 317 -21.09 -19.91 -14.55
N GLY A 318 -20.82 -18.63 -14.24
CA GLY A 318 -21.80 -17.56 -14.44
C GLY A 318 -22.29 -17.45 -15.89
N THR A 319 -23.55 -17.06 -16.05
CA THR A 319 -24.18 -16.86 -17.36
C THR A 319 -23.44 -15.82 -18.18
N VAL A 320 -23.14 -16.17 -19.43
CA VAL A 320 -22.54 -15.29 -20.44
C VAL A 320 -23.69 -14.55 -21.14
N PRO A 321 -23.80 -13.23 -21.01
CA PRO A 321 -24.85 -12.47 -21.68
C PRO A 321 -24.70 -12.52 -23.21
N SER A 322 -25.81 -12.48 -23.96
CA SER A 322 -25.77 -12.48 -25.43
C SER A 322 -25.04 -11.28 -26.04
N TRP A 323 -25.02 -10.15 -25.34
CA TRP A 323 -24.29 -8.94 -25.74
C TRP A 323 -22.77 -9.05 -25.55
N LEU A 324 -22.29 -9.99 -24.74
CA LEU A 324 -20.87 -10.16 -24.44
C LEU A 324 -20.26 -11.12 -25.46
N CYS A 325 -19.40 -10.60 -26.34
CA CYS A 325 -18.64 -11.40 -27.30
C CYS A 325 -19.54 -12.29 -28.19
N GLY A 326 -20.72 -11.79 -28.55
CA GLY A 326 -21.73 -12.56 -29.29
C GLY A 326 -22.31 -13.75 -28.52
N GLY A 327 -22.29 -13.70 -27.18
CA GLY A 327 -22.78 -14.75 -26.30
C GLY A 327 -21.79 -15.89 -26.04
N LYS A 328 -20.52 -15.73 -26.43
CA LYS A 328 -19.48 -16.77 -26.27
C LYS A 328 -18.18 -16.19 -25.73
N VAL A 329 -17.64 -16.80 -24.69
CA VAL A 329 -16.32 -16.46 -24.14
C VAL A 329 -15.47 -17.71 -24.00
N THR A 330 -14.15 -17.57 -24.15
CA THR A 330 -13.17 -18.63 -23.89
C THR A 330 -12.79 -18.57 -22.41
N LYS A 331 -13.19 -19.60 -21.64
CA LYS A 331 -13.03 -19.65 -20.16
C LYS A 331 -11.74 -20.36 -19.76
N ASP A 332 -10.62 -19.64 -19.78
CA ASP A 332 -9.29 -20.11 -19.43
C ASP A 332 -8.52 -19.11 -18.55
N LEU A 333 -9.19 -18.51 -17.57
CA LEU A 333 -8.65 -17.39 -16.76
C LEU A 333 -7.28 -17.61 -16.12
N GLY A 334 -6.86 -18.86 -15.92
CA GLY A 334 -5.58 -19.17 -15.30
C GLY A 334 -5.49 -18.70 -13.84
N LYS A 335 -4.29 -18.83 -13.26
CA LYS A 335 -4.01 -18.51 -11.86
C LYS A 335 -3.26 -17.19 -11.76
N HIS A 336 -3.94 -16.08 -12.06
CA HIS A 336 -3.30 -14.78 -12.36
C HIS A 336 -3.63 -13.66 -11.36
N PHE A 337 -4.45 -13.94 -10.35
CA PHE A 337 -5.09 -12.90 -9.55
C PHE A 337 -4.43 -12.63 -8.20
N GLU A 338 -3.48 -13.46 -7.78
CA GLU A 338 -2.97 -13.46 -6.40
C GLU A 338 -2.50 -12.08 -5.92
N VAL A 339 -1.63 -11.39 -6.67
CA VAL A 339 -1.09 -10.08 -6.29
C VAL A 339 -2.18 -9.01 -6.21
N GLY A 340 -3.04 -8.93 -7.23
CA GLY A 340 -4.15 -7.99 -7.26
C GLY A 340 -5.19 -8.27 -6.19
N TYR A 341 -5.45 -9.55 -5.91
CA TYR A 341 -6.41 -9.99 -4.90
C TYR A 341 -5.91 -9.65 -3.51
N ASN A 342 -4.64 -9.93 -3.21
CA ASN A 342 -4.07 -9.58 -1.91
C ASN A 342 -4.10 -8.07 -1.68
N ALA A 343 -3.76 -7.28 -2.71
CA ALA A 343 -3.85 -5.83 -2.63
C ALA A 343 -5.27 -5.34 -2.33
N LEU A 344 -6.28 -5.86 -3.04
CA LEU A 344 -7.66 -5.37 -2.91
C LEU A 344 -8.35 -5.86 -1.65
N HIS A 345 -8.32 -7.17 -1.40
CA HIS A 345 -9.08 -7.79 -0.32
C HIS A 345 -8.34 -7.68 1.01
N HIS A 346 -7.10 -8.18 1.10
CA HIS A 346 -6.38 -8.24 2.37
C HIS A 346 -5.81 -6.89 2.80
N ARG A 347 -5.29 -6.09 1.86
CA ARG A 347 -4.64 -4.81 2.19
C ARG A 347 -5.59 -3.60 2.14
N LEU A 348 -6.51 -3.55 1.17
CA LEU A 348 -7.43 -2.41 0.99
C LEU A 348 -8.87 -2.68 1.47
N GLY A 349 -9.15 -3.84 2.06
CA GLY A 349 -10.44 -4.16 2.70
C GLY A 349 -11.63 -4.29 1.73
N TYR A 350 -11.40 -4.56 0.44
CA TYR A 350 -12.49 -4.72 -0.52
C TYR A 350 -13.04 -6.15 -0.53
N ASP A 351 -14.23 -6.32 0.05
CA ASP A 351 -14.94 -7.61 0.14
C ASP A 351 -15.99 -7.83 -0.96
N ASP A 352 -16.24 -6.84 -1.81
CA ASP A 352 -17.22 -6.92 -2.90
C ASP A 352 -16.69 -7.63 -4.16
N ILE A 353 -15.65 -8.46 -4.00
CA ILE A 353 -15.05 -9.28 -5.05
C ILE A 353 -15.20 -10.80 -4.79
N PRO A 354 -16.38 -11.30 -4.40
CA PRO A 354 -16.54 -12.67 -3.88
C PRO A 354 -16.15 -13.76 -4.87
N TYR A 355 -16.32 -13.54 -6.18
CA TYR A 355 -15.91 -14.52 -7.18
C TYR A 355 -14.39 -14.51 -7.38
N ALA A 356 -13.74 -13.36 -7.27
CA ALA A 356 -12.28 -13.28 -7.30
C ALA A 356 -11.69 -13.99 -6.07
N THR A 357 -12.24 -13.74 -4.88
CA THR A 357 -11.91 -14.46 -3.64
C THR A 357 -12.01 -15.97 -3.84
N GLN A 358 -13.18 -16.44 -4.26
CA GLN A 358 -13.41 -17.86 -4.51
C GLN A 358 -12.43 -18.43 -5.54
N TRP A 359 -12.16 -17.70 -6.63
CA TRP A 359 -11.23 -18.16 -7.67
C TRP A 359 -9.80 -18.28 -7.14
N VAL A 360 -9.29 -17.29 -6.40
CA VAL A 360 -7.94 -17.34 -5.83
C VAL A 360 -7.82 -18.48 -4.84
N GLU A 361 -8.73 -18.56 -3.86
CA GLU A 361 -8.67 -19.58 -2.80
C GLU A 361 -8.73 -21.01 -3.35
N GLN A 362 -9.60 -21.28 -4.33
CA GLN A 362 -9.71 -22.60 -4.95
C GLN A 362 -8.49 -23.00 -5.80
N ASN A 363 -7.68 -22.02 -6.23
CA ASN A 363 -6.59 -22.26 -7.16
C ASN A 363 -5.20 -22.13 -6.53
N ARG A 364 -5.09 -21.81 -5.24
CA ARG A 364 -3.81 -21.88 -4.51
C ARG A 364 -3.32 -23.33 -4.39
N PRO A 365 -1.99 -23.59 -4.40
CA PRO A 365 -0.94 -22.62 -4.67
C PRO A 365 -0.77 -22.29 -6.16
N VAL A 366 -0.38 -21.05 -6.44
CA VAL A 366 0.05 -20.57 -7.74
C VAL A 366 1.53 -20.90 -7.93
N GLY A 367 1.82 -21.74 -8.95
CA GLY A 367 3.17 -22.12 -9.33
C GLY A 367 3.84 -21.08 -10.23
N VAL A 368 4.38 -21.51 -11.37
CA VAL A 368 5.08 -20.63 -12.31
C VAL A 368 4.45 -20.65 -13.69
N SER A 369 4.35 -19.49 -14.34
CA SER A 369 3.95 -19.36 -15.74
C SER A 369 4.51 -18.07 -16.34
N HIS A 370 5.48 -18.19 -17.23
CA HIS A 370 6.09 -17.04 -17.91
C HIS A 370 6.67 -16.02 -16.91
N PHE A 371 6.00 -14.88 -16.71
CA PHE A 371 6.39 -13.81 -15.77
C PHE A 371 5.73 -13.93 -14.39
N LEU A 372 4.84 -14.90 -14.20
CA LEU A 372 4.17 -15.18 -12.93
C LEU A 372 5.00 -16.21 -12.17
N GLY A 373 5.39 -15.90 -10.94
CA GLY A 373 6.34 -16.73 -10.21
C GLY A 373 6.04 -16.78 -8.71
N TRP A 374 5.55 -17.93 -8.25
CA TRP A 374 5.40 -18.24 -6.82
C TRP A 374 4.55 -17.21 -6.07
N GLU A 375 3.50 -16.70 -6.69
CA GLU A 375 2.75 -15.57 -6.15
C GLU A 375 2.01 -15.94 -4.86
N THR A 376 1.48 -17.16 -4.72
CA THR A 376 0.89 -17.59 -3.43
C THR A 376 1.95 -17.59 -2.33
N LEU A 377 3.17 -18.04 -2.63
CA LEU A 377 4.25 -18.02 -1.64
C LEU A 377 4.64 -16.60 -1.26
N THR A 378 4.62 -15.66 -2.20
CA THR A 378 5.19 -14.32 -2.00
C THR A 378 4.18 -13.25 -1.61
N HIS A 379 2.89 -13.47 -1.89
CA HIS A 379 1.84 -12.44 -1.76
C HIS A 379 0.60 -12.87 -1.01
N ALA A 380 0.33 -14.17 -0.83
CA ALA A 380 -0.89 -14.58 -0.14
C ALA A 380 -0.89 -14.03 1.29
N GLN A 381 -1.99 -13.37 1.68
CA GLN A 381 -2.18 -12.78 3.01
C GLN A 381 -1.01 -11.90 3.46
N ASN A 382 -0.28 -11.27 2.51
CA ASN A 382 0.76 -10.33 2.90
C ASN A 382 0.10 -9.23 3.74
N PRO A 383 0.67 -8.93 4.93
CA PRO A 383 0.09 -7.99 5.85
C PRO A 383 0.00 -6.64 5.17
N ARG A 384 -0.93 -5.81 5.65
CA ARG A 384 -0.89 -4.37 5.40
C ARG A 384 0.54 -3.93 5.74
N ASP A 385 1.22 -3.30 4.78
CA ASP A 385 2.60 -2.88 5.00
C ASP A 385 2.66 -2.13 6.33
N ALA A 386 3.63 -2.41 7.19
CA ALA A 386 3.82 -1.72 8.46
C ALA A 386 4.04 -0.19 8.32
N GLY A 387 4.06 0.36 7.09
CA GLY A 387 3.94 1.79 6.81
C GLY A 387 2.49 2.32 6.78
N MET A 388 1.52 1.43 6.90
CA MET A 388 0.23 1.63 7.55
C MET A 388 0.32 0.78 8.80
N SER A 389 0.83 1.34 9.90
CA SER A 389 0.73 0.66 11.19
C SER A 389 -0.72 0.21 11.38
N ALA A 390 -0.96 -0.82 12.21
CA ALA A 390 -2.27 -1.00 12.82
C ALA A 390 -2.69 0.40 13.32
N SER A 391 -3.64 1.03 12.62
CA SER A 391 -3.71 2.48 12.63
C SER A 391 -4.19 2.87 14.02
N ALA A 392 -3.33 3.53 14.81
CA ALA A 392 -3.76 4.20 16.03
C ALA A 392 -4.74 5.36 15.72
N THR A 393 -4.93 5.64 14.43
CA THR A 393 -5.54 6.84 13.92
C THR A 393 -6.84 6.51 13.18
N PRO A 394 -7.83 7.40 13.25
CA PRO A 394 -9.15 7.11 12.70
C PRO A 394 -9.10 7.16 11.16
N ASP A 395 -9.53 6.09 10.52
CA ASP A 395 -9.85 5.99 9.08
C ASP A 395 -11.01 5.00 8.96
N PHE A 396 -12.24 5.54 8.96
CA PHE A 396 -13.48 4.76 9.00
C PHE A 396 -13.99 4.43 7.60
N ASN A 397 -13.46 5.08 6.56
CA ASN A 397 -13.83 4.81 5.18
C ASN A 397 -12.78 3.94 4.44
N ALA A 398 -11.64 3.67 5.08
CA ALA A 398 -10.52 2.86 4.61
C ALA A 398 -9.88 3.38 3.31
N ASP A 399 -9.81 4.71 3.14
CA ASP A 399 -9.16 5.34 1.99
C ASP A 399 -7.69 5.67 2.21
N GLY A 400 -7.19 5.50 3.44
CA GLY A 400 -5.81 5.75 3.84
C GLY A 400 -5.53 7.19 4.26
N ILE A 401 -6.54 8.05 4.31
CA ILE A 401 -6.46 9.43 4.79
C ILE A 401 -7.10 9.49 6.18
N GLY A 402 -6.47 10.21 7.09
CA GLY A 402 -6.99 10.37 8.45
C GLY A 402 -8.35 11.08 8.52
N ASP A 403 -9.25 10.55 9.34
CA ASP A 403 -10.56 11.11 9.66
C ASP A 403 -10.56 11.82 11.01
N ILE A 404 -11.46 12.80 11.15
CA ILE A 404 -11.79 13.40 12.45
C ILE A 404 -13.09 12.80 12.94
N PHE A 405 -13.18 12.49 14.24
CA PHE A 405 -14.42 12.03 14.84
C PHE A 405 -14.65 12.57 16.25
N SER A 406 -15.91 12.62 16.66
CA SER A 406 -16.29 12.99 18.01
C SER A 406 -17.63 12.38 18.39
N ALA A 407 -17.80 12.12 19.69
CA ALA A 407 -19.08 11.76 20.28
C ALA A 407 -19.56 12.75 21.37
N ALA A 408 -18.95 13.93 21.47
CA ALA A 408 -19.20 14.89 22.56
C ALA A 408 -20.65 15.41 22.59
N THR A 409 -21.33 15.44 21.45
CA THR A 409 -22.74 15.86 21.33
C THR A 409 -23.72 14.74 21.68
N GLY A 410 -23.24 13.55 22.09
CA GLY A 410 -24.04 12.35 22.31
C GLY A 410 -24.35 11.54 21.05
N THR A 411 -23.91 12.03 19.88
CA THR A 411 -23.96 11.35 18.59
C THR A 411 -22.54 11.21 18.06
N LEU A 412 -22.15 10.01 17.63
CA LEU A 412 -20.87 9.83 16.92
C LEU A 412 -20.96 10.55 15.59
N THR A 413 -20.05 11.49 15.38
CA THR A 413 -19.94 12.32 14.20
C THR A 413 -18.55 12.12 13.61
N VAL A 414 -18.46 11.90 12.30
CA VAL A 414 -17.21 11.72 11.55
C VAL A 414 -17.11 12.78 10.46
N TRP A 415 -15.91 13.30 10.24
CA TRP A 415 -15.55 14.16 9.12
C TRP A 415 -14.43 13.46 8.35
N HIS A 416 -14.76 13.00 7.15
CA HIS A 416 -13.83 12.24 6.31
C HIS A 416 -12.67 13.09 5.85
N GLY A 417 -11.45 12.57 5.94
CA GLY A 417 -10.29 13.17 5.32
C GLY A 417 -10.41 13.13 3.79
N GLU A 418 -10.14 14.25 3.13
CA GLU A 418 -10.09 14.33 1.65
C GLU A 418 -8.66 14.59 1.14
N GLY A 419 -7.69 14.65 2.05
CA GLY A 419 -6.28 14.94 1.80
C GLY A 419 -5.98 16.44 1.82
N GLY A 420 -4.69 16.79 1.88
CA GLY A 420 -4.25 18.19 1.93
C GLY A 420 -4.88 19.03 3.06
N ASN A 421 -5.16 18.43 4.23
CA ASN A 421 -5.86 19.06 5.36
C ASN A 421 -7.31 19.49 5.07
N THR A 422 -7.97 18.83 4.11
CA THR A 422 -9.40 19.07 3.80
C THR A 422 -10.26 17.94 4.34
N PHE A 423 -11.49 18.29 4.74
CA PHE A 423 -12.44 17.35 5.31
C PHE A 423 -13.81 17.50 4.67
N GLY A 424 -14.47 16.37 4.45
CA GLY A 424 -15.83 16.29 3.97
C GLY A 424 -16.86 16.82 4.99
N PRO A 425 -18.15 16.84 4.62
CA PRO A 425 -19.22 17.23 5.54
C PRO A 425 -19.31 16.27 6.73
N ALA A 426 -19.82 16.78 7.86
CA ALA A 426 -20.06 15.98 9.06
C ALA A 426 -21.10 14.88 8.80
N THR A 427 -20.75 13.62 9.07
CA THR A 427 -21.62 12.46 9.00
C THR A 427 -22.00 12.01 10.41
N ALA A 428 -23.30 11.90 10.70
CA ALA A 428 -23.79 11.37 11.96
C ALA A 428 -23.99 9.84 11.87
N ILE A 429 -23.26 9.08 12.69
CA ILE A 429 -23.18 7.61 12.65
C ILE A 429 -24.09 6.94 13.70
N GLY A 430 -24.62 7.71 14.65
CA GLY A 430 -25.69 7.23 15.54
C GLY A 430 -25.68 7.87 16.93
N PRO A 431 -26.84 7.93 17.62
CA PRO A 431 -26.96 8.49 18.96
C PRO A 431 -26.53 7.49 20.05
N GLY A 432 -26.57 7.93 21.32
CA GLY A 432 -26.41 7.06 22.49
C GLY A 432 -25.04 7.12 23.17
N TRP A 433 -24.13 7.93 22.64
CA TRP A 433 -22.75 8.02 23.14
C TRP A 433 -22.60 8.75 24.46
N THR A 434 -23.65 9.40 24.97
CA THR A 434 -23.65 10.02 26.31
C THR A 434 -23.40 9.00 27.43
N ALA A 435 -23.80 7.74 27.22
CA ALA A 435 -23.60 6.64 28.17
C ALA A 435 -22.15 6.15 28.25
N PHE A 436 -21.28 6.57 27.32
CA PHE A 436 -19.91 6.08 27.21
C PHE A 436 -18.87 7.18 27.50
N SER A 437 -17.66 6.76 27.84
CA SER A 437 -16.46 7.60 27.81
C SER A 437 -16.22 8.13 26.41
N ARG A 438 -15.28 9.06 26.26
CA ARG A 438 -14.84 9.49 24.94
C ARG A 438 -14.30 8.27 24.17
N PRO A 439 -14.85 7.94 22.99
CA PRO A 439 -14.38 6.79 22.25
C PRO A 439 -12.97 6.99 21.72
N VAL A 440 -12.29 5.89 21.48
CA VAL A 440 -10.97 5.84 20.82
C VAL A 440 -11.08 4.96 19.58
N ALA A 441 -10.39 5.36 18.52
CA ALA A 441 -10.34 4.60 17.27
C ALA A 441 -9.06 3.77 17.20
N GLY A 442 -9.14 2.62 16.54
CA GLY A 442 -8.00 1.76 16.24
C GLY A 442 -8.43 0.46 15.58
N ASP A 443 -7.52 -0.27 14.95
CA ASP A 443 -7.80 -1.59 14.38
C ASP A 443 -7.57 -2.69 15.43
N PHE A 444 -8.54 -2.92 16.30
CA PHE A 444 -8.41 -3.85 17.43
C PHE A 444 -8.64 -5.31 17.00
N ASN A 445 -9.30 -5.50 15.86
CA ASN A 445 -9.61 -6.81 15.33
C ASN A 445 -8.56 -7.33 14.31
N GLY A 446 -7.76 -6.45 13.71
CA GLY A 446 -6.69 -6.76 12.77
C GLY A 446 -7.14 -6.85 11.30
N ASP A 447 -8.34 -6.38 10.96
CA ASP A 447 -8.86 -6.34 9.59
C ASP A 447 -8.43 -5.08 8.83
N GLY A 448 -7.83 -4.11 9.54
CA GLY A 448 -7.33 -2.81 9.10
C GLY A 448 -8.40 -1.80 8.72
N ILE A 449 -9.61 -1.95 9.24
CA ILE A 449 -10.61 -0.90 9.28
C ILE A 449 -10.65 -0.36 10.71
N SER A 450 -10.84 0.95 10.87
CA SER A 450 -10.90 1.53 12.21
C SER A 450 -12.14 1.04 12.97
N ASP A 451 -11.90 0.40 14.11
CA ASP A 451 -12.89 0.05 15.12
C ASP A 451 -13.00 1.20 16.15
N LEU A 452 -13.98 1.10 17.06
CA LEU A 452 -14.13 2.00 18.21
C LEU A 452 -14.10 1.23 19.53
N LEU A 453 -13.38 1.75 20.52
CA LEU A 453 -13.45 1.31 21.92
C LEU A 453 -13.98 2.43 22.81
N ALA A 454 -14.85 2.08 23.76
CA ALA A 454 -15.29 3.02 24.79
C ALA A 454 -15.74 2.30 26.07
N VAL A 455 -15.63 2.99 27.20
CA VAL A 455 -16.05 2.49 28.52
C VAL A 455 -17.47 2.97 28.81
N GLN A 456 -18.38 2.08 29.12
CA GLN A 456 -19.72 2.43 29.57
C GLN A 456 -19.65 2.99 31.00
N LYS A 457 -20.22 4.18 31.22
CA LYS A 457 -20.02 4.97 32.46
C LYS A 457 -20.65 4.35 33.71
N ASP A 458 -21.81 3.72 33.57
CA ASP A 458 -22.59 3.18 34.68
C ASP A 458 -22.08 1.80 35.13
N THR A 459 -21.68 0.95 34.18
CA THR A 459 -21.19 -0.41 34.45
C THR A 459 -19.67 -0.50 34.53
N SER A 460 -18.95 0.54 34.07
CA SER A 460 -17.49 0.55 33.99
C SER A 460 -16.92 -0.56 33.12
N THR A 461 -17.67 -0.92 32.08
CA THR A 461 -17.37 -2.03 31.17
C THR A 461 -16.83 -1.49 29.84
N LEU A 462 -15.76 -2.10 29.33
CA LEU A 462 -15.21 -1.77 28.02
C LEU A 462 -15.99 -2.48 26.92
N TYR A 463 -16.34 -1.74 25.87
CA TYR A 463 -17.00 -2.23 24.67
C TYR A 463 -16.21 -1.87 23.42
N VAL A 464 -16.30 -2.74 22.41
CA VAL A 464 -15.78 -2.53 21.06
C VAL A 464 -16.90 -2.53 20.02
N TRP A 465 -16.80 -1.66 19.03
CA TRP A 465 -17.63 -1.65 17.82
C TRP A 465 -16.71 -1.83 16.63
N ASN A 466 -16.80 -2.97 15.95
CA ASN A 466 -15.90 -3.24 14.84
C ASN A 466 -16.35 -2.47 13.60
N GLY A 467 -15.40 -1.82 12.94
CA GLY A 467 -15.61 -1.14 11.68
C GLY A 467 -15.97 -2.13 10.56
N ARG A 468 -16.73 -1.65 9.58
CA ARG A 468 -17.03 -2.38 8.34
C ARG A 468 -16.74 -1.55 7.09
N GLY A 469 -16.07 -0.41 7.28
CA GLY A 469 -15.84 0.59 6.26
C GLY A 469 -17.08 1.43 5.97
N ALA A 470 -16.86 2.56 5.29
CA ALA A 470 -17.92 3.48 4.87
C ALA A 470 -18.91 3.84 5.99
N ASP A 471 -18.39 4.27 7.15
CA ASP A 471 -19.16 4.71 8.32
C ASP A 471 -20.04 3.65 8.98
N ASN A 472 -19.78 2.37 8.76
CA ASN A 472 -20.59 1.29 9.29
C ASN A 472 -19.86 0.51 10.38
N PHE A 473 -20.61 0.08 11.41
CA PHE A 473 -20.08 -0.63 12.58
C PHE A 473 -20.93 -1.84 12.94
N THR A 474 -20.32 -2.84 13.57
CA THR A 474 -21.06 -3.91 14.23
C THR A 474 -21.85 -3.39 15.44
N THR A 475 -22.72 -4.24 15.98
CA THR A 475 -23.20 -4.06 17.35
C THR A 475 -22.04 -4.09 18.34
N ALA A 476 -22.17 -3.36 19.45
CA ALA A 476 -21.19 -3.35 20.53
C ALA A 476 -20.92 -4.77 21.04
N THR A 477 -19.66 -5.12 21.21
CA THR A 477 -19.21 -6.35 21.86
C THR A 477 -18.59 -6.01 23.21
N GLU A 478 -19.01 -6.70 24.25
CA GLU A 478 -18.49 -6.52 25.60
C GLU A 478 -17.11 -7.17 25.74
N LEU A 479 -16.11 -6.41 26.21
CA LEU A 479 -14.77 -6.91 26.51
C LEU A 479 -14.55 -7.16 28.01
N GLY A 480 -15.36 -6.53 28.87
CA GLY A 480 -15.44 -6.85 30.30
C GLY A 480 -15.35 -5.63 31.24
N PRO A 481 -15.60 -5.83 32.54
CA PRO A 481 -15.69 -4.77 33.55
C PRO A 481 -14.31 -4.30 34.06
N GLY A 482 -14.32 -3.25 34.90
CA GLY A 482 -13.15 -2.80 35.67
C GLY A 482 -12.38 -1.63 35.05
N TRP A 483 -13.00 -0.90 34.13
CA TRP A 483 -12.36 0.16 33.34
C TRP A 483 -12.55 1.57 33.89
N GLU A 484 -13.26 1.74 35.02
CA GLU A 484 -13.55 3.04 35.64
C GLU A 484 -12.29 3.92 35.80
N PRO A 485 -11.16 3.43 36.37
CA PRO A 485 -10.00 4.28 36.62
C PRO A 485 -9.26 4.71 35.34
N TYR A 486 -9.61 4.12 34.19
CA TYR A 486 -8.94 4.31 32.91
C TYR A 486 -9.80 5.07 31.89
N ALA A 487 -11.11 5.16 32.13
CA ALA A 487 -12.10 5.68 31.17
C ALA A 487 -11.81 7.12 30.71
N GLY A 488 -11.25 7.96 31.58
CA GLY A 488 -10.95 9.36 31.26
C GLY A 488 -9.75 9.55 30.32
N THR A 489 -8.86 8.55 30.22
CA THR A 489 -7.58 8.66 29.51
C THR A 489 -7.30 7.52 28.55
N LEU A 490 -8.26 6.62 28.33
CA LEU A 490 -8.17 5.57 27.33
C LEU A 490 -7.72 6.15 25.97
N MET A 491 -6.82 5.42 25.32
CA MET A 491 -6.25 5.73 24.01
C MET A 491 -5.85 4.45 23.29
N SER A 492 -5.91 4.49 21.96
CA SER A 492 -5.16 3.56 21.11
C SER A 492 -3.69 3.99 21.09
N LEU A 493 -2.78 3.01 21.13
CA LEU A 493 -1.34 3.22 21.14
C LEU A 493 -0.66 2.92 19.80
N GLY A 494 -1.40 2.35 18.84
CA GLY A 494 -0.78 1.71 17.68
C GLY A 494 -0.07 0.44 18.12
N ASP A 495 1.07 0.12 17.51
CA ASP A 495 1.85 -1.08 17.82
C ASP A 495 3.12 -0.68 18.60
N VAL A 496 3.04 -0.69 19.93
CA VAL A 496 4.15 -0.26 20.81
C VAL A 496 5.08 -1.40 21.19
N ASP A 497 4.66 -2.66 21.04
CA ASP A 497 5.53 -3.81 21.21
C ASP A 497 6.14 -4.34 19.90
N ASN A 498 5.67 -3.84 18.76
CA ASN A 498 6.09 -4.18 17.41
C ASN A 498 5.75 -5.64 17.05
N ASP A 499 4.57 -6.11 17.46
CA ASP A 499 4.03 -7.43 17.16
C ASP A 499 3.04 -7.47 15.98
N GLY A 500 2.65 -6.29 15.49
CA GLY A 500 1.73 -6.09 14.38
C GLY A 500 0.27 -5.89 14.76
N HIS A 501 -0.06 -5.77 16.06
CA HIS A 501 -1.41 -5.54 16.55
C HIS A 501 -1.58 -4.16 17.20
N THR A 502 -2.82 -3.65 17.20
CA THR A 502 -3.14 -2.39 17.90
C THR A 502 -3.22 -2.62 19.40
N ASP A 503 -2.34 -1.95 20.12
CA ASP A 503 -2.28 -1.86 21.57
C ASP A 503 -3.17 -0.73 22.11
N ILE A 504 -3.57 -0.83 23.37
CA ILE A 504 -4.30 0.23 24.07
C ILE A 504 -3.59 0.64 25.35
N GLY A 505 -3.79 1.91 25.72
CA GLY A 505 -3.20 2.50 26.89
C GLY A 505 -4.15 3.38 27.67
N ALA A 506 -3.86 3.57 28.95
CA ALA A 506 -4.57 4.53 29.79
C ALA A 506 -3.74 4.92 31.01
N VAL A 507 -3.97 6.13 31.51
CA VAL A 507 -3.43 6.62 32.77
C VAL A 507 -4.45 6.34 33.87
N HIS A 508 -4.06 5.57 34.87
CA HIS A 508 -4.91 5.30 36.02
C HIS A 508 -5.17 6.58 36.82
N ALA A 509 -6.45 6.94 37.01
CA ALA A 509 -6.86 8.21 37.61
C ALA A 509 -6.24 8.48 38.99
N ASP A 510 -6.26 7.50 39.89
CA ASP A 510 -5.75 7.69 41.27
C ASP A 510 -4.23 7.68 41.39
N THR A 511 -3.55 6.79 40.66
CA THR A 511 -2.11 6.57 40.83
C THR A 511 -1.27 7.39 39.85
N GLY A 512 -1.88 7.91 38.78
CA GLY A 512 -1.17 8.56 37.68
C GLY A 512 -0.21 7.66 36.93
N THR A 513 -0.42 6.34 36.99
CA THR A 513 0.40 5.35 36.30
C THR A 513 -0.09 5.14 34.87
N LEU A 514 0.79 5.25 33.87
CA LEU A 514 0.50 4.80 32.51
C LEU A 514 0.52 3.27 32.48
N ASN A 515 -0.55 2.69 31.94
CA ASN A 515 -0.71 1.26 31.75
C ASN A 515 -0.95 0.97 30.27
N ILE A 516 -0.46 -0.18 29.83
CA ILE A 516 -0.57 -0.70 28.46
C ILE A 516 -1.20 -2.08 28.50
N TRP A 517 -2.02 -2.39 27.50
CA TRP A 517 -2.53 -3.71 27.22
C TRP A 517 -2.25 -4.00 25.74
N ASN A 518 -1.32 -4.93 25.50
CA ASN A 518 -0.92 -5.28 24.14
C ASN A 518 -2.04 -5.98 23.39
N GLY A 519 -2.29 -5.59 22.15
CA GLY A 519 -3.23 -6.23 21.26
C GLY A 519 -2.80 -7.65 20.95
N LYS A 520 -3.77 -8.50 20.62
CA LYS A 520 -3.53 -9.84 20.07
C LYS A 520 -4.36 -10.08 18.81
N GLY A 521 -4.90 -9.01 18.25
CA GLY A 521 -5.97 -9.04 17.25
C GLY A 521 -7.28 -9.61 17.79
N ALA A 522 -8.28 -9.69 16.90
CA ALA A 522 -9.61 -10.23 17.17
C ALA A 522 -10.26 -9.68 18.47
N ASN A 523 -10.05 -8.39 18.77
CA ASN A 523 -10.57 -7.70 19.96
C ASN A 523 -10.06 -8.25 21.30
N THR A 524 -8.88 -8.89 21.32
CA THR A 524 -8.28 -9.45 22.53
C THR A 524 -7.00 -8.73 22.91
N PHE A 525 -6.76 -8.64 24.22
CA PHE A 525 -5.61 -7.93 24.78
C PHE A 525 -4.84 -8.79 25.79
N ALA A 526 -3.55 -8.52 25.93
CA ALA A 526 -2.68 -9.09 26.94
C ALA A 526 -3.02 -8.56 28.34
N THR A 527 -2.36 -9.15 29.34
CA THR A 527 -2.45 -8.67 30.71
C THR A 527 -1.83 -7.28 30.83
N ARG A 528 -2.50 -6.40 31.57
CA ARG A 528 -2.03 -5.03 31.85
C ARG A 528 -0.56 -4.99 32.27
N GLN A 529 0.23 -4.16 31.59
CA GLN A 529 1.58 -3.78 31.97
C GLN A 529 1.59 -2.35 32.53
N ALA A 530 2.23 -2.15 33.67
CA ALA A 530 2.44 -0.82 34.25
C ALA A 530 3.78 -0.25 33.75
N ILE A 531 3.75 0.90 33.09
CA ILE A 531 4.94 1.55 32.52
C ILE A 531 5.60 2.47 33.54
N GLY A 532 4.81 3.28 34.26
CA GLY A 532 5.34 4.13 35.33
C GLY A 532 4.40 5.27 35.77
N PRO A 533 4.64 5.87 36.94
CA PRO A 533 3.83 6.96 37.51
C PRO A 533 4.15 8.33 36.91
N GLY A 534 3.42 9.36 37.34
CA GLY A 534 3.71 10.78 37.05
C GLY A 534 2.92 11.38 35.88
N TRP A 535 2.05 10.60 35.24
CA TRP A 535 1.30 11.03 34.06
C TRP A 535 0.17 12.02 34.36
N THR A 536 -0.23 12.18 35.62
CA THR A 536 -1.19 13.23 36.05
C THR A 536 -0.66 14.65 35.85
N ALA A 537 0.66 14.83 35.73
CA ALA A 537 1.30 16.10 35.40
C ALA A 537 1.10 16.53 33.93
N PHE A 538 0.57 15.65 33.09
CA PHE A 538 0.35 15.90 31.66
C PHE A 538 -1.13 15.91 31.31
N SER A 539 -1.46 16.48 30.15
CA SER A 539 -2.75 16.28 29.48
C SER A 539 -2.94 14.80 29.18
N ARG A 540 -4.17 14.44 28.77
CA ARG A 540 -4.41 13.11 28.23
C ARG A 540 -3.41 12.84 27.09
N PRO A 541 -2.60 11.77 27.15
CA PRO A 541 -1.65 11.48 26.08
C PRO A 541 -2.39 11.10 24.79
N ILE A 542 -1.72 11.35 23.68
CA ILE A 542 -2.06 10.80 22.37
C ILE A 542 -0.91 9.92 21.90
N ALA A 543 -1.20 9.01 20.99
CA ALA A 543 -0.21 8.15 20.38
C ALA A 543 -0.18 8.30 18.86
N GLY A 544 0.93 7.91 18.26
CA GLY A 544 1.17 7.93 16.82
C GLY A 544 2.64 7.65 16.54
N ASP A 545 2.99 7.34 15.30
CA ASP A 545 4.40 7.26 14.89
C ASP A 545 4.87 8.67 14.48
N PHE A 546 5.34 9.44 15.45
CA PHE A 546 5.76 10.84 15.25
C PHE A 546 7.20 10.91 14.75
N ASN A 547 7.98 9.87 14.99
CA ASN A 547 9.38 9.80 14.64
C ASN A 547 9.64 9.09 13.29
N GLY A 548 8.69 8.28 12.81
CA GLY A 548 8.72 7.58 11.52
C GLY A 548 9.44 6.24 11.55
N ASP A 549 9.55 5.58 12.71
CA ASP A 549 10.23 4.29 12.88
C ASP A 549 9.30 3.07 12.85
N GLY A 550 7.98 3.30 12.75
CA GLY A 550 6.95 2.28 12.73
C GLY A 550 6.52 1.77 14.11
N ILE A 551 7.02 2.33 15.20
CA ILE A 551 6.65 1.98 16.57
C ILE A 551 5.82 3.11 17.17
N GLY A 552 4.78 2.78 17.95
CA GLY A 552 3.95 3.79 18.61
C GLY A 552 4.74 4.69 19.56
N ASP A 553 4.69 6.01 19.33
CA ASP A 553 5.20 7.04 20.23
C ASP A 553 4.06 7.64 21.08
N LEU A 554 4.41 8.33 22.17
CA LEU A 554 3.47 9.09 23.00
C LEU A 554 3.75 10.58 22.94
N LEU A 555 2.70 11.40 22.99
CA LEU A 555 2.79 12.85 22.99
C LEU A 555 1.76 13.45 23.97
N ALA A 556 2.18 14.41 24.79
CA ALA A 556 1.31 15.04 25.78
C ALA A 556 1.78 16.45 26.17
N VAL A 557 0.86 17.29 26.62
CA VAL A 557 1.15 18.65 27.11
C VAL A 557 1.40 18.62 28.60
N LYS A 558 2.54 19.12 29.06
CA LYS A 558 2.85 19.26 30.48
C LYS A 558 2.04 20.43 31.07
N LYS A 559 1.26 20.17 32.12
CA LYS A 559 0.24 21.11 32.63
C LYS A 559 0.82 22.40 33.22
N ASP A 560 1.91 22.30 33.97
CA ASP A 560 2.51 23.43 34.70
C ASP A 560 3.31 24.39 33.80
N THR A 561 3.95 23.86 32.75
CA THR A 561 4.78 24.64 31.81
C THR A 561 4.11 24.89 30.46
N SER A 562 2.97 24.23 30.19
CA SER A 562 2.26 24.33 28.91
C SER A 562 3.13 24.00 27.69
N THR A 563 4.05 23.07 27.87
CA THR A 563 5.00 22.59 26.84
C THR A 563 4.57 21.24 26.32
N LEU A 564 4.77 20.97 25.03
CA LEU A 564 4.53 19.65 24.44
C LEU A 564 5.75 18.75 24.63
N HIS A 565 5.51 17.49 24.99
CA HIS A 565 6.54 16.47 25.21
C HIS A 565 6.23 15.23 24.37
N VAL A 566 7.29 14.56 23.90
CA VAL A 566 7.23 13.28 23.18
C VAL A 566 8.05 12.21 23.90
N TRP A 567 7.57 10.98 23.92
CA TRP A 567 8.29 9.79 24.36
C TRP A 567 8.29 8.79 23.22
N ASN A 568 9.46 8.51 22.66
CA ASN A 568 9.53 7.63 21.51
C ASN A 568 9.45 6.17 21.94
N GLY A 569 8.67 5.39 21.20
CA GLY A 569 8.62 3.94 21.34
C GLY A 569 9.96 3.30 21.01
N ARG A 570 10.23 2.14 21.61
CA ARG A 570 11.42 1.31 21.32
C ARG A 570 11.09 -0.16 21.11
N GLY A 571 9.80 -0.49 21.01
CA GLY A 571 9.30 -1.86 21.01
C GLY A 571 9.29 -2.45 22.42
N ALA A 572 8.62 -3.61 22.56
CA ALA A 572 8.42 -4.30 23.83
C ALA A 572 7.99 -3.38 24.99
N ASP A 573 7.02 -2.49 24.75
CA ASP A 573 6.46 -1.54 25.71
C ASP A 573 7.47 -0.57 26.35
N ASN A 574 8.59 -0.31 25.67
CA ASN A 574 9.64 0.56 26.18
C ASN A 574 9.60 1.92 25.49
N PHE A 575 9.85 2.99 26.27
CA PHE A 575 9.82 4.36 25.79
C PHE A 575 11.10 5.10 26.18
N THR A 576 11.47 6.11 25.40
CA THR A 576 12.53 7.06 25.79
C THR A 576 12.13 7.88 27.01
N THR A 577 13.09 8.62 27.57
CA THR A 577 12.75 9.79 28.40
C THR A 577 12.01 10.84 27.56
N ALA A 578 11.18 11.65 28.23
CA ALA A 578 10.46 12.74 27.59
C ALA A 578 11.43 13.72 26.89
N THR A 579 11.10 14.10 25.67
CA THR A 579 11.74 15.19 24.93
C THR A 579 10.78 16.34 24.80
N GLU A 580 11.16 17.53 25.27
CA GLU A 580 10.37 18.75 25.14
C GLU A 580 10.44 19.27 23.70
N LEU A 581 9.28 19.48 23.06
CA LEU A 581 9.16 20.03 21.72
C LEU A 581 8.95 21.56 21.71
N GLY A 582 8.50 22.13 22.83
CA GLY A 582 8.41 23.58 23.05
C GLY A 582 7.12 24.06 23.73
N PRO A 583 7.02 25.36 24.04
CA PRO A 583 5.91 25.97 24.78
C PRO A 583 4.70 26.33 23.89
N GLY A 584 3.63 26.86 24.51
CA GLY A 584 2.49 27.46 23.81
C GLY A 584 1.29 26.52 23.61
N TRP A 585 1.25 25.39 24.33
CA TRP A 585 0.26 24.35 24.13
C TRP A 585 -0.95 24.41 25.06
N GLU A 586 -1.02 25.40 25.96
CA GLU A 586 -2.13 25.58 26.92
C GLU A 586 -3.50 25.58 26.23
N PRO A 587 -3.74 26.34 25.14
CA PRO A 587 -5.08 26.41 24.53
C PRO A 587 -5.51 25.12 23.82
N TYR A 588 -4.59 24.17 23.64
CA TYR A 588 -4.76 22.95 22.85
C TYR A 588 -4.78 21.68 23.72
N ALA A 589 -4.33 21.76 24.96
CA ALA A 589 -4.09 20.61 25.83
C ALA A 589 -5.33 19.73 26.05
N GLY A 590 -6.52 20.34 26.13
CA GLY A 590 -7.77 19.62 26.37
C GLY A 590 -8.31 18.85 25.17
N THR A 591 -7.86 19.17 23.95
CA THR A 591 -8.43 18.65 22.70
C THR A 591 -7.38 18.08 21.75
N LEU A 592 -6.13 17.94 22.21
CA LEU A 592 -5.06 17.34 21.45
C LEU A 592 -5.43 15.93 20.98
N MET A 593 -5.22 15.68 19.68
CA MET A 593 -5.57 14.46 18.98
C MET A 593 -4.48 14.10 17.95
N SER A 594 -4.27 12.80 17.79
CA SER A 594 -3.55 12.24 16.64
C SER A 594 -4.55 12.09 15.50
N LEU A 595 -4.19 12.58 14.31
CA LEU A 595 -5.09 12.64 13.17
C LEU A 595 -4.76 11.59 12.10
N GLY A 596 -3.65 10.88 12.22
CA GLY A 596 -3.12 10.08 11.10
C GLY A 596 -2.54 10.99 10.03
N ASP A 597 -2.51 10.53 8.79
CA ASP A 597 -1.96 11.28 7.66
C ASP A 597 -3.08 12.02 6.91
N VAL A 598 -3.45 13.21 7.39
CA VAL A 598 -4.59 13.98 6.82
C VAL A 598 -4.18 14.82 5.62
N ASN A 599 -2.89 15.00 5.38
CA ASN A 599 -2.37 15.65 4.18
C ASN A 599 -1.87 14.65 3.11
N ASN A 600 -1.82 13.36 3.42
CA ASN A 600 -1.34 12.26 2.57
C ASN A 600 0.14 12.42 2.19
N ASP A 601 0.98 12.82 3.15
CA ASP A 601 2.43 12.97 2.98
C ASP A 601 3.27 11.81 3.56
N GLY A 602 2.61 10.85 4.20
CA GLY A 602 3.19 9.66 4.81
C GLY A 602 3.62 9.82 6.26
N HIS A 603 3.22 10.91 6.94
CA HIS A 603 3.56 11.16 8.33
C HIS A 603 2.33 11.36 9.22
N THR A 604 2.46 10.99 10.50
CA THR A 604 1.40 11.22 11.48
C THR A 604 1.26 12.72 11.78
N ASP A 605 0.09 13.27 11.47
CA ASP A 605 -0.33 14.63 11.79
C ASP A 605 -1.01 14.70 13.17
N ILE A 606 -0.94 15.87 13.80
CA ILE A 606 -1.66 16.16 15.04
C ILE A 606 -2.59 17.34 14.86
N GLY A 607 -3.66 17.36 15.65
CA GLY A 607 -4.63 18.44 15.65
C GLY A 607 -5.11 18.78 17.05
N ALA A 608 -5.69 19.97 17.18
CA ALA A 608 -6.36 20.40 18.40
C ALA A 608 -7.33 21.55 18.10
N VAL A 609 -8.37 21.66 18.91
CA VAL A 609 -9.31 22.79 18.88
C VAL A 609 -8.85 23.81 19.92
N HIS A 610 -8.55 25.02 19.48
CA HIS A 610 -8.17 26.11 20.35
C HIS A 610 -9.31 26.46 21.32
N SER A 611 -9.04 26.42 22.62
CA SER A 611 -10.03 26.57 23.70
C SER A 611 -10.84 27.88 23.61
N GLU A 612 -10.18 29.00 23.29
CA GLU A 612 -10.84 30.31 23.22
C GLU A 612 -11.56 30.60 21.90
N THR A 613 -10.98 30.25 20.75
CA THR A 613 -11.52 30.61 19.43
C THR A 613 -12.39 29.53 18.82
N GLY A 614 -12.31 28.29 19.32
CA GLY A 614 -13.00 27.14 18.74
C GLY A 614 -12.48 26.74 17.37
N THR A 615 -11.28 27.19 16.98
CA THR A 615 -10.64 26.88 15.71
C THR A 615 -9.91 25.54 15.77
N LEU A 616 -10.20 24.65 14.82
CA LEU A 616 -9.39 23.46 14.58
C LEU A 616 -8.06 23.87 13.93
N ASN A 617 -6.96 23.52 14.57
CA ASN A 617 -5.61 23.68 14.04
C ASN A 617 -4.99 22.31 13.80
N ILE A 618 -4.25 22.19 12.70
CA ILE A 618 -3.52 20.99 12.30
C ILE A 618 -2.04 21.32 12.18
N TRP A 619 -1.18 20.48 12.75
CA TRP A 619 0.26 20.54 12.58
C TRP A 619 0.70 19.28 11.84
N ASN A 620 1.12 19.45 10.58
CA ASN A 620 1.49 18.30 9.78
C ASN A 620 2.80 17.68 10.23
N GLY A 621 2.86 16.35 10.32
CA GLY A 621 4.04 15.59 10.65
C GLY A 621 5.15 15.78 9.61
N LYS A 622 6.40 15.61 10.04
CA LYS A 622 7.58 15.61 9.14
C LYS A 622 8.54 14.46 9.47
N GLY A 623 8.08 13.51 10.28
CA GLY A 623 8.91 12.52 10.94
C GLY A 623 9.92 13.12 11.92
N ALA A 624 10.70 12.25 12.56
CA ALA A 624 11.73 12.60 13.52
C ALA A 624 11.27 13.62 14.60
N ASN A 625 10.04 13.48 15.10
CA ASN A 625 9.41 14.34 16.11
C ASN A 625 9.25 15.81 15.68
N LYS A 626 9.16 16.09 14.38
CA LYS A 626 8.99 17.44 13.84
C LYS A 626 7.60 17.62 13.27
N PHE A 627 7.06 18.80 13.48
CA PHE A 627 5.77 19.23 12.93
C PHE A 627 5.91 20.54 12.16
N GLY A 628 5.05 20.74 11.16
CA GLY A 628 4.86 22.00 10.45
C GLY A 628 4.24 23.09 11.35
N PRO A 629 4.16 24.34 10.84
CA PRO A 629 3.40 25.37 11.52
C PRO A 629 1.91 24.98 11.60
N ALA A 630 1.22 25.50 12.62
CA ALA A 630 -0.22 25.32 12.76
C ALA A 630 -0.96 25.86 11.52
N THR A 631 -1.80 25.03 10.93
CA THR A 631 -2.73 25.40 9.86
C THR A 631 -4.13 25.48 10.45
N ALA A 632 -4.71 26.68 10.46
CA ALA A 632 -6.09 26.88 10.90
C ALA A 632 -7.07 26.42 9.82
N ILE A 633 -7.96 25.47 10.16
CA ILE A 633 -8.93 24.89 9.22
C ILE A 633 -10.22 25.69 9.20
N SER A 634 -10.93 25.76 10.34
CA SER A 634 -12.17 26.53 10.49
C SER A 634 -12.53 26.68 11.97
N SER A 635 -13.44 27.62 12.29
CA SER A 635 -14.04 27.78 13.62
C SER A 635 -15.33 26.96 13.76
N GLY A 636 -15.85 26.84 15.00
CA GLY A 636 -17.11 26.14 15.28
C GLY A 636 -16.95 24.71 15.80
N TRP A 637 -15.72 24.29 16.13
CA TRP A 637 -15.44 22.93 16.58
C TRP A 637 -15.68 22.71 18.08
N THR A 638 -15.82 23.79 18.87
CA THR A 638 -16.03 23.73 20.33
C THR A 638 -17.15 22.78 20.78
N PRO A 639 -18.34 22.74 20.15
CA PRO A 639 -19.41 21.82 20.56
C PRO A 639 -19.04 20.34 20.37
N HIS A 640 -18.13 20.05 19.46
CA HIS A 640 -17.69 18.70 19.12
C HIS A 640 -16.46 18.29 19.93
N PHE A 641 -15.65 19.21 20.42
CA PHE A 641 -14.45 18.89 21.18
C PHE A 641 -14.40 19.75 22.43
N GLN A 642 -15.11 19.31 23.47
CA GLN A 642 -15.02 19.92 24.79
C GLN A 642 -13.74 19.40 25.45
N GLY A 643 -12.84 20.31 25.83
CA GLY A 643 -11.74 19.95 26.70
C GLY A 643 -12.31 19.43 28.02
N SER A 644 -11.88 18.25 28.46
CA SER A 644 -12.13 17.88 29.85
C SER A 644 -11.43 18.92 30.71
N ALA A 645 -12.21 19.71 31.45
CA ALA A 645 -11.69 20.49 32.56
C ALA A 645 -11.10 19.48 33.56
N GLY A 646 -9.79 19.26 33.44
CA GLY A 646 -9.00 18.48 34.37
C GLY A 646 -8.57 19.31 35.56
#